data_AF-A0A1Q9C0M7-F1
#
_entry.id   AF-A0A1Q9C0M7-F1
#
_cell.length_a   1.000
_cell.length_b   1.000
_cell.length_c   1.000
_cell.angle_alpha   90.00
_cell.angle_beta   90.00
_cell.angle_gamma   90.00
#
_symmetry.space_group_name_H-M   'P 1'
#
loop_
_entity.id
_entity.type
_entity.pdbx_description
1 polymer ?
#
loop_
_entity_poly.entity_id
_entity_poly.type
_entity_poly.pdbx_seq_one_letter_code
_entity_poly.pdbx_strand_id
1 'polypeptide(L)'
;MIILRCGAGRSALRRQRHFEPRLPATDRRLHGRAGRGHCKQRERDDRVVNLAPGARGCPRAGAGRKLCGVVTTDEGREFFALEQALPEAAVRRTKWSEDRNAMAVVDRTIQTLKKDLAGSCELEKGNDLEGEGRGIGQGACEDLVTEFLVLHLRYELGRLGVCSYGANAAGGAPKDDASLVQRQLALALAQQETAQAQQKTAQAQVGMAVNNLGRANDKLADAERVGDTKKVKEAKEEVKEAEQKVKEAEQKVKEAEQKVEKAEQKVEKAKEEVKEAEQKVEKAKAESESKDWCQKLLSQKLEFGAGDALLNTIGAKWDYCGRDDLVRDLQVPFRVLCEHKGADADKQNHPLLITFASPGQGKSRFLSELPTMIEECRVKLNTEQMQKYQKTLAFLITCENGTSPENWATEELNARRFVACRMLWQLRAANQVAFKAAGAPENFAAFRAQCPQHLVPDDVLQAVLKGEMDTTIVVLGVDGMQGLEGFDLRADEEGKGKPFYQVMLEVCRLVDQMASPLVVGCITATQLVDHGLASSPQRRCRLTLPRVTRVEENGEDQVPAHRLKDLLVRDMGGHGRALEALVQALQPESIGDGSAAAVIGAVMSQLTQKYPNLARLGRSDGSTFDDGSIKAILRAALSGKLVRSGDKLGNVDAEKADLIRLRYNDEASHYYIEVPYIWLHMMLKATNSEDLAPWRLMDYDQFLRDPPQDGAEWEEFNTAFRVLRSWAFEEKEEVPVSSLHSGAIIQPDTLAEKMVINHHLKRFKAKQRIATASNVCGNPKPLQGSAATKPASHLKMHECYVKETKVGTVSLQETDVLVLNAKGAPAADAVLRLQTATGELIAECLQMKHGQSACQLETERAKACDKDDIFVVLRNSKTGTPAGQNLIFVSEGQFAEYYGIYSGRAFSSAARERIQQ
;
A
#
# COMPACT_ATOMS: atom_id res chain seq x y z
N MET A 1 36.13 -41.15 13.09
CA MET A 1 36.20 -41.28 11.62
C MET A 1 36.37 -39.86 11.06
N ILE A 2 37.46 -39.64 10.31
CA ILE A 2 38.17 -38.39 9.93
C ILE A 2 37.29 -37.52 9.01
N ILE A 3 36.91 -36.25 9.28
CA ILE A 3 37.60 -34.92 9.42
C ILE A 3 37.95 -34.21 8.10
N LEU A 4 37.44 -32.96 7.94
CA LEU A 4 38.12 -31.67 7.67
C LEU A 4 37.02 -30.57 7.75
N ARG A 5 36.91 -29.57 8.66
CA ARG A 5 37.77 -28.68 9.49
C ARG A 5 38.43 -27.50 8.75
N CYS A 6 37.98 -26.26 9.07
CA CYS A 6 38.75 -25.08 9.55
C CYS A 6 37.92 -23.79 9.31
N GLY A 7 37.89 -22.77 10.19
CA GLY A 7 38.58 -22.55 11.45
C GLY A 7 38.04 -21.30 12.19
N ALA A 8 38.17 -21.33 13.51
CA ALA A 8 37.85 -20.24 14.43
C ALA A 8 39.10 -19.42 14.78
N GLY A 9 38.93 -18.16 15.19
CA GLY A 9 39.94 -17.35 15.85
C GLY A 9 39.33 -16.58 17.02
N ARG A 10 39.89 -16.80 18.21
CA ARG A 10 39.42 -16.36 19.54
C ARG A 10 40.16 -15.12 20.06
N SER A 11 39.42 -14.30 20.79
CA SER A 11 39.73 -13.67 22.10
C SER A 11 40.89 -12.69 22.29
N ALA A 12 40.58 -11.50 22.86
CA ALA A 12 41.25 -10.96 24.05
C ALA A 12 40.44 -9.83 24.74
N LEU A 13 40.23 -9.99 26.06
CA LEU A 13 39.82 -8.96 27.02
C LEU A 13 40.99 -8.02 27.36
N ARG A 14 40.74 -6.71 27.61
CA ARG A 14 40.97 -6.04 28.92
C ARG A 14 40.76 -4.50 28.89
N ARG A 15 39.91 -4.06 29.83
CA ARG A 15 40.02 -2.94 30.80
C ARG A 15 39.84 -1.46 30.38
N GLN A 16 38.77 -0.89 30.98
CA GLN A 16 38.67 0.34 31.80
C GLN A 16 39.27 1.66 31.28
N ARG A 17 38.45 2.73 31.19
CA ARG A 17 38.28 3.80 32.22
C ARG A 17 37.43 4.98 31.71
N HIS A 18 36.53 5.42 32.60
CA HIS A 18 36.07 6.79 32.88
C HIS A 18 35.64 7.77 31.76
N PHE A 19 34.32 8.02 31.72
CA PHE A 19 33.72 9.36 31.65
C PHE A 19 34.16 10.18 32.89
N GLU A 20 34.48 11.48 32.82
CA GLU A 20 33.60 12.67 32.69
C GLU A 20 34.49 13.94 32.82
N PRO A 21 34.00 15.21 32.88
CA PRO A 21 33.38 16.10 31.88
C PRO A 21 34.17 17.44 31.71
N ARG A 22 33.70 18.38 30.86
CA ARG A 22 33.52 19.83 31.17
C ARG A 22 33.27 20.72 29.92
N LEU A 23 32.18 21.47 30.00
CA LEU A 23 31.83 22.77 29.38
C LEU A 23 32.89 23.89 29.66
N PRO A 24 32.73 25.17 29.23
CA PRO A 24 32.16 25.80 28.02
C PRO A 24 33.02 27.00 27.48
N ALA A 25 32.43 27.84 26.61
CA ALA A 25 32.74 29.25 26.28
C ALA A 25 33.91 29.47 25.30
N THR A 26 33.96 30.45 24.37
CA THR A 26 33.27 31.73 24.10
C THR A 26 33.74 32.19 22.71
N ASP A 27 32.86 32.65 21.83
CA ASP A 27 32.67 34.06 21.41
C ASP A 27 33.87 34.77 20.71
N ARG A 28 33.64 35.26 19.48
CA ARG A 28 34.22 36.46 18.82
C ARG A 28 33.67 36.55 17.38
N ARG A 29 32.85 37.56 17.03
CA ARG A 29 33.20 38.93 16.56
C ARG A 29 33.98 38.90 15.23
N LEU A 30 33.78 39.73 14.19
CA LEU A 30 33.02 40.97 13.96
C LEU A 30 33.19 41.36 12.46
N HIS A 31 32.23 42.15 11.92
CA HIS A 31 32.34 43.14 10.82
C HIS A 31 32.77 42.69 9.40
N GLY A 32 32.24 43.21 8.28
CA GLY A 32 31.30 44.29 7.99
C GLY A 32 31.64 44.96 6.64
N ARG A 33 30.59 45.28 5.83
CA ARG A 33 30.52 46.26 4.69
C ARG A 33 31.32 45.96 3.40
N ALA A 34 30.92 46.37 2.17
CA ALA A 34 29.73 47.02 1.60
C ALA A 34 29.90 47.11 0.04
N GLY A 35 28.80 47.32 -0.71
CA GLY A 35 28.81 47.95 -2.06
C GLY A 35 27.69 47.51 -3.02
N ARG A 36 26.54 48.22 -3.07
CA ARG A 36 25.98 49.06 -4.18
C ARG A 36 25.59 48.32 -5.49
N GLY A 37 24.44 48.54 -6.15
CA GLY A 37 23.32 49.46 -5.93
C GLY A 37 22.21 49.36 -7.01
N HIS A 38 21.08 50.05 -6.74
CA HIS A 38 19.98 50.54 -7.61
C HIS A 38 19.17 49.54 -8.51
N CYS A 39 17.84 49.63 -8.73
CA CYS A 39 16.82 50.68 -8.53
C CYS A 39 15.37 50.07 -8.54
N LYS A 40 14.50 50.52 -7.60
CA LYS A 40 13.05 50.90 -7.63
C LYS A 40 12.08 50.36 -8.72
N GLN A 41 10.76 50.15 -8.56
CA GLN A 41 9.69 50.34 -7.53
C GLN A 41 8.41 49.61 -8.07
N ARG A 42 7.60 48.87 -7.27
CA ARG A 42 6.23 49.19 -6.72
C ARG A 42 5.14 49.51 -7.76
N GLU A 43 3.85 49.11 -7.70
CA GLU A 43 2.84 48.71 -6.67
C GLU A 43 1.66 48.01 -7.43
N ARG A 44 1.04 46.92 -6.95
CA ARG A 44 -0.22 46.80 -6.15
C ARG A 44 -1.50 47.45 -6.73
N ASP A 45 -2.54 46.66 -7.06
CA ASP A 45 -3.75 46.42 -6.23
C ASP A 45 -4.95 45.79 -7.00
N ASP A 46 -5.72 45.01 -6.23
CA ASP A 46 -7.04 44.36 -6.36
C ASP A 46 -8.07 44.78 -7.44
N ARG A 47 -8.86 43.78 -7.92
CA ARG A 47 -10.34 43.73 -7.75
C ARG A 47 -11.01 42.45 -8.32
N VAL A 48 -12.00 42.01 -7.55
CA VAL A 48 -12.99 40.93 -7.70
C VAL A 48 -14.06 41.23 -8.77
N VAL A 49 -14.51 40.25 -9.56
CA VAL A 49 -15.93 40.10 -10.02
C VAL A 49 -16.28 38.62 -10.30
N ASN A 50 -17.43 38.19 -9.77
CA ASN A 50 -18.17 36.93 -9.95
C ASN A 50 -18.62 36.65 -11.41
N LEU A 51 -18.96 35.38 -11.73
CA LEU A 51 -20.27 34.96 -12.29
C LEU A 51 -20.31 33.44 -12.62
N ALA A 52 -21.35 32.77 -12.10
CA ALA A 52 -22.06 31.64 -12.73
C ALA A 52 -23.52 32.11 -12.93
N PRO A 53 -24.49 31.38 -13.56
CA PRO A 53 -24.52 30.23 -14.49
C PRO A 53 -25.44 30.49 -15.74
N GLY A 54 -25.58 29.52 -16.66
CA GLY A 54 -26.86 29.27 -17.35
C GLY A 54 -27.00 29.47 -18.88
N ALA A 55 -27.18 28.33 -19.57
CA ALA A 55 -28.24 28.02 -20.54
C ALA A 55 -28.32 28.64 -21.97
N ARG A 56 -28.50 27.68 -22.91
CA ARG A 56 -29.23 27.70 -24.20
C ARG A 56 -28.53 28.22 -25.47
N GLY A 57 -28.52 27.36 -26.49
CA GLY A 57 -28.53 27.78 -27.89
C GLY A 57 -27.85 26.83 -28.86
N CYS A 58 -28.58 25.82 -29.36
CA CYS A 58 -28.25 25.22 -30.66
C CYS A 58 -28.93 26.06 -31.76
N PRO A 59 -28.22 26.37 -32.85
CA PRO A 59 -28.82 26.16 -34.16
C PRO A 59 -27.88 25.49 -35.17
N ARG A 60 -28.53 24.79 -36.11
CA ARG A 60 -27.96 24.02 -37.22
C ARG A 60 -27.15 24.85 -38.23
N ALA A 61 -26.17 24.16 -38.82
CA ALA A 61 -25.72 24.18 -40.22
C ALA A 61 -25.20 25.50 -40.85
N GLY A 62 -23.94 25.48 -41.27
CA GLY A 62 -23.38 26.46 -42.20
C GLY A 62 -21.91 26.14 -42.53
N ALA A 63 -21.65 25.76 -43.78
CA ALA A 63 -20.34 25.42 -44.30
C ALA A 63 -19.31 26.54 -44.12
N GLY A 64 -18.14 26.21 -43.56
CA GLY A 64 -16.98 27.11 -43.48
C GLY A 64 -15.75 26.43 -44.07
N ARG A 65 -15.44 26.74 -45.33
CA ARG A 65 -14.19 26.36 -46.01
C ARG A 65 -13.01 27.04 -45.29
N LYS A 66 -12.09 26.28 -44.70
CA LYS A 66 -10.73 26.76 -44.44
C LYS A 66 -9.91 26.52 -45.72
N LEU A 67 -9.45 27.61 -46.33
CA LEU A 67 -8.53 27.60 -47.47
C LEU A 67 -7.17 27.07 -47.02
N CYS A 68 -6.75 25.93 -47.57
CA CYS A 68 -5.38 25.41 -47.43
C CYS A 68 -4.50 26.09 -48.49
N GLY A 69 -3.53 26.90 -48.06
CA GLY A 69 -2.47 27.42 -48.93
C GLY A 69 -1.19 26.59 -48.80
N VAL A 70 -0.38 26.56 -49.85
CA VAL A 70 0.93 25.91 -49.87
C VAL A 70 2.01 26.97 -49.55
N VAL A 71 2.95 26.63 -48.66
CA VAL A 71 4.14 27.44 -48.35
C VAL A 71 5.36 26.63 -48.79
N THR A 72 6.16 27.16 -49.72
CA THR A 72 7.40 26.52 -50.19
C THR A 72 8.60 27.31 -49.65
N THR A 73 9.72 26.63 -49.41
CA THR A 73 10.99 27.25 -49.06
C THR A 73 12.10 26.54 -49.84
N ASP A 74 12.22 26.80 -51.13
CA ASP A 74 13.42 26.48 -51.89
C ASP A 74 13.82 27.63 -52.80
N GLU A 75 15.09 28.03 -52.72
CA GLU A 75 15.75 28.90 -53.71
C GLU A 75 16.34 28.07 -54.87
N GLY A 76 16.03 26.77 -54.92
CA GLY A 76 16.32 25.87 -56.04
C GLY A 76 15.03 25.62 -56.83
N ARG A 77 15.05 25.80 -58.15
CA ARG A 77 13.84 25.84 -59.02
C ARG A 77 13.15 24.48 -59.24
N GLU A 78 13.02 23.64 -58.21
CA GLU A 78 12.57 22.24 -58.36
C GLU A 78 11.03 22.11 -58.46
N PHE A 79 10.27 23.13 -58.06
CA PHE A 79 8.80 23.16 -58.17
C PHE A 79 8.24 24.21 -59.15
N PHE A 80 9.08 24.80 -60.00
CA PHE A 80 8.69 25.86 -60.93
C PHE A 80 7.55 25.45 -61.88
N ALA A 81 7.48 24.18 -62.29
CA ALA A 81 6.40 23.66 -63.14
C ALA A 81 5.07 23.51 -62.40
N LEU A 82 5.09 23.30 -61.08
CA LEU A 82 3.90 23.17 -60.24
C LEU A 82 3.33 24.55 -59.85
N GLU A 83 4.21 25.53 -59.63
CA GLU A 83 3.81 26.92 -59.36
C GLU A 83 3.11 27.59 -60.54
N GLN A 84 3.48 27.25 -61.79
CA GLN A 84 2.79 27.77 -62.99
C GLN A 84 1.42 27.13 -63.24
N ALA A 85 1.12 25.99 -62.61
CA ALA A 85 -0.14 25.27 -62.78
C ALA A 85 -1.21 25.66 -61.75
N LEU A 86 -0.88 26.50 -60.76
CA LEU A 86 -1.77 26.91 -59.68
C LEU A 86 -2.20 28.39 -59.82
N PRO A 87 -3.44 28.75 -59.43
CA PRO A 87 -3.88 30.16 -59.43
C PRO A 87 -3.05 31.00 -58.43
N GLU A 88 -2.72 32.24 -58.79
CA GLU A 88 -1.84 33.14 -58.01
C GLU A 88 -2.28 33.35 -56.55
N ALA A 89 -3.57 33.19 -56.26
CA ALA A 89 -4.15 33.28 -54.91
C ALA A 89 -3.82 32.09 -53.97
N ALA A 90 -3.25 30.98 -54.49
CA ALA A 90 -3.01 29.76 -53.73
C ALA A 90 -1.56 29.58 -53.22
N VAL A 91 -0.65 30.50 -53.58
CA VAL A 91 0.79 30.42 -53.25
C VAL A 91 1.18 31.57 -52.31
N ARG A 92 1.67 31.25 -51.10
CA ARG A 92 2.24 32.26 -50.18
C ARG A 92 3.76 32.11 -50.09
N ARG A 93 4.49 33.20 -50.42
CA ARG A 93 5.95 33.19 -50.64
C ARG A 93 6.81 33.61 -49.43
N THR A 94 6.24 33.80 -48.23
CA THR A 94 7.04 34.18 -47.03
C THR A 94 6.55 33.47 -45.77
N LYS A 95 7.49 32.89 -45.03
CA LYS A 95 7.27 32.17 -43.77
C LYS A 95 7.27 33.13 -42.58
N TRP A 96 6.28 33.04 -41.69
CA TRP A 96 6.23 33.77 -40.43
C TRP A 96 6.72 32.87 -39.28
N SER A 97 7.15 33.46 -38.16
CA SER A 97 7.77 32.76 -37.03
C SER A 97 6.85 31.77 -36.28
N GLU A 98 5.56 31.75 -36.60
CA GLU A 98 4.50 31.04 -35.86
C GLU A 98 4.17 29.65 -36.44
N ASP A 99 4.67 29.30 -37.64
CA ASP A 99 4.38 28.01 -38.31
C ASP A 99 5.37 26.88 -37.95
N ARG A 100 5.44 26.51 -36.67
CA ARG A 100 6.14 25.28 -36.23
C ARG A 100 5.11 24.16 -36.01
N ASN A 101 5.08 23.18 -36.91
CA ASN A 101 4.31 21.90 -36.89
C ASN A 101 3.14 21.73 -37.88
N ALA A 102 3.23 22.21 -39.12
CA ALA A 102 2.34 21.74 -40.19
C ALA A 102 2.96 20.53 -40.93
N MET A 103 2.71 19.31 -40.45
CA MET A 103 2.89 18.09 -41.25
C MET A 103 1.71 17.94 -42.22
N ALA A 104 2.00 17.79 -43.52
CA ALA A 104 0.98 17.60 -44.56
C ALA A 104 0.43 16.16 -44.55
N VAL A 105 -0.89 16.07 -44.43
CA VAL A 105 -1.69 14.86 -44.69
C VAL A 105 -2.00 14.80 -46.18
N VAL A 106 -1.50 13.79 -46.89
CA VAL A 106 -2.00 13.38 -48.21
C VAL A 106 -2.09 11.85 -48.24
N ASP A 107 -3.16 11.31 -47.67
CA ASP A 107 -3.57 9.93 -47.86
C ASP A 107 -5.03 9.93 -48.32
N ARG A 108 -5.24 9.60 -49.61
CA ARG A 108 -6.45 9.05 -50.27
C ARG A 108 -6.55 9.32 -51.77
N THR A 109 -5.78 10.25 -52.35
CA THR A 109 -5.85 10.53 -53.81
C THR A 109 -4.95 9.62 -54.66
N ILE A 110 -3.98 8.93 -54.06
CA ILE A 110 -3.05 8.02 -54.77
C ILE A 110 -3.67 6.63 -55.02
N GLN A 111 -4.68 6.22 -54.25
CA GLN A 111 -5.36 4.94 -54.49
C GLN A 111 -6.32 4.99 -55.69
N THR A 112 -6.81 6.17 -56.08
CA THR A 112 -7.69 6.32 -57.24
C THR A 112 -6.92 6.38 -58.57
N LEU A 113 -5.70 6.92 -58.59
CA LEU A 113 -4.80 6.87 -59.77
C LEU A 113 -4.25 5.47 -60.07
N LYS A 114 -4.17 4.60 -59.05
CA LYS A 114 -3.73 3.20 -59.22
C LYS A 114 -4.74 2.29 -59.91
N LYS A 115 -6.04 2.66 -59.93
CA LYS A 115 -7.09 1.85 -60.56
C LYS A 115 -7.32 2.17 -62.04
N ASP A 116 -6.98 3.39 -62.48
CA ASP A 116 -7.22 3.81 -63.88
C ASP A 116 -6.05 3.49 -64.84
N LEU A 117 -4.82 3.29 -64.34
CA LEU A 117 -3.69 2.87 -65.18
C LEU A 117 -3.59 1.35 -65.38
N ALA A 118 -4.17 0.54 -64.51
CA ALA A 118 -4.25 -0.91 -64.71
C ALA A 118 -5.25 -1.28 -65.83
N GLY A 119 -6.27 -0.45 -66.08
CA GLY A 119 -7.25 -0.64 -67.15
C GLY A 119 -6.77 -0.23 -68.54
N SER A 120 -5.64 0.48 -68.68
CA SER A 120 -5.13 0.96 -69.98
C SER A 120 -4.06 0.04 -70.59
N CYS A 121 -3.58 -0.99 -69.87
CA CYS A 121 -2.59 -1.95 -70.39
C CYS A 121 -3.20 -3.24 -70.97
N GLU A 122 -4.53 -3.40 -70.97
CA GLU A 122 -5.22 -4.57 -71.56
C GLU A 122 -5.77 -4.33 -72.99
N LEU A 123 -5.46 -3.19 -73.64
CA LEU A 123 -6.00 -2.85 -74.97
C LEU A 123 -5.01 -2.77 -76.14
N GLU A 124 -3.76 -3.21 -75.98
CA GLU A 124 -2.79 -3.34 -77.11
C GLU A 124 -2.27 -4.76 -77.31
N LYS A 125 -3.13 -5.77 -77.11
CA LYS A 125 -2.90 -7.15 -77.59
C LYS A 125 -4.09 -7.61 -78.42
N GLY A 126 -4.08 -7.29 -79.71
CA GLY A 126 -5.01 -7.85 -80.69
C GLY A 126 -4.90 -7.23 -82.07
N ASN A 127 -4.08 -7.83 -82.95
CA ASN A 127 -4.29 -8.06 -84.40
C ASN A 127 -2.94 -8.11 -85.17
N ASP A 128 -2.36 -9.32 -85.32
CA ASP A 128 -2.17 -10.07 -86.59
C ASP A 128 -2.25 -9.27 -87.92
N LEU A 129 -1.42 -9.43 -88.97
CA LEU A 129 -0.65 -10.56 -89.53
C LEU A 129 0.30 -10.08 -90.67
N GLU A 130 1.29 -10.93 -91.01
CA GLU A 130 1.95 -11.12 -92.33
C GLU A 130 2.96 -10.08 -92.90
N GLY A 131 4.14 -10.60 -93.30
CA GLY A 131 4.92 -10.01 -94.40
C GLY A 131 6.45 -10.09 -94.30
N GLU A 132 7.01 -11.18 -94.84
CA GLU A 132 8.35 -11.33 -95.47
C GLU A 132 9.66 -11.12 -94.70
N GLY A 133 10.56 -12.08 -94.91
CA GLY A 133 11.81 -12.24 -94.18
C GLY A 133 13.04 -11.54 -94.77
N ARG A 134 14.04 -11.39 -93.90
CA ARG A 134 15.47 -11.48 -94.23
C ARG A 134 16.26 -11.62 -92.92
N GLY A 135 17.04 -12.70 -92.82
CA GLY A 135 17.87 -12.98 -91.66
C GLY A 135 19.03 -11.99 -91.51
N ILE A 136 19.27 -11.53 -90.28
CA ILE A 136 20.50 -10.87 -89.86
C ILE A 136 20.80 -11.26 -88.40
N GLY A 137 21.94 -11.92 -88.19
CA GLY A 137 22.87 -11.73 -87.07
C GLY A 137 22.43 -12.07 -85.64
N GLN A 138 22.81 -13.25 -85.18
CA GLN A 138 22.72 -13.75 -83.80
C GLN A 138 23.73 -13.09 -82.83
N GLY A 139 23.87 -11.76 -82.87
CA GLY A 139 24.86 -10.99 -82.10
C GLY A 139 24.34 -9.70 -81.44
N ALA A 140 23.03 -9.44 -81.45
CA ALA A 140 22.43 -8.22 -80.89
C ALA A 140 21.46 -8.48 -79.71
N CYS A 141 21.30 -9.73 -79.26
CA CYS A 141 20.39 -10.07 -78.16
C CYS A 141 21.05 -10.04 -76.76
N GLU A 142 22.38 -9.99 -76.62
CA GLU A 142 23.04 -9.97 -75.30
C GLU A 142 23.26 -8.54 -74.76
N ASP A 143 23.41 -7.54 -75.64
CA ASP A 143 23.58 -6.13 -75.22
C ASP A 143 22.26 -5.46 -74.79
N LEU A 144 21.14 -5.83 -75.42
CA LEU A 144 19.80 -5.32 -75.07
C LEU A 144 19.27 -5.83 -73.73
N VAL A 145 19.67 -7.04 -73.31
CA VAL A 145 19.29 -7.60 -71.99
C VAL A 145 20.09 -6.95 -70.87
N THR A 146 21.34 -6.58 -71.15
CA THR A 146 22.23 -5.93 -70.18
C THR A 146 21.85 -4.46 -69.95
N GLU A 147 21.48 -3.71 -71.00
CA GLU A 147 20.95 -2.34 -70.82
C GLU A 147 19.57 -2.31 -70.14
N PHE A 148 18.69 -3.28 -70.41
CA PHE A 148 17.36 -3.34 -69.78
C PHE A 148 17.43 -3.65 -68.28
N LEU A 149 18.36 -4.51 -67.84
CA LEU A 149 18.63 -4.78 -66.42
C LEU A 149 19.24 -3.57 -65.69
N VAL A 150 20.14 -2.83 -66.35
CA VAL A 150 20.76 -1.61 -65.78
C VAL A 150 19.76 -0.45 -65.67
N LEU A 151 18.83 -0.31 -66.62
CA LEU A 151 17.73 0.66 -66.57
C LEU A 151 16.68 0.30 -65.51
N HIS A 152 16.35 -0.98 -65.33
CA HIS A 152 15.43 -1.42 -64.27
C HIS A 152 16.02 -1.24 -62.87
N LEU A 153 17.32 -1.49 -62.69
CA LEU A 153 18.06 -1.23 -61.44
C LEU A 153 18.20 0.27 -61.14
N ARG A 154 18.43 1.13 -62.15
CA ARG A 154 18.44 2.59 -61.96
C ARG A 154 17.06 3.16 -61.62
N TYR A 155 15.99 2.58 -62.17
CA TYR A 155 14.62 2.96 -61.86
C TYR A 155 14.23 2.63 -60.40
N GLU A 156 14.66 1.49 -59.87
CA GLU A 156 14.46 1.15 -58.45
C GLU A 156 15.41 1.91 -57.50
N LEU A 157 16.63 2.28 -57.95
CA LEU A 157 17.55 3.14 -57.18
C LEU A 157 17.04 4.58 -57.00
N GLY A 158 16.24 5.10 -57.94
CA GLY A 158 15.56 6.40 -57.79
C GLY A 158 14.40 6.39 -56.79
N ARG A 159 13.96 5.20 -56.35
CA ARG A 159 12.81 5.01 -55.45
C ARG A 159 13.15 5.14 -53.96
N LEU A 160 14.44 5.17 -53.61
CA LEU A 160 14.93 5.21 -52.23
C LEU A 160 15.86 6.41 -52.03
N GLY A 161 15.26 7.59 -51.91
CA GLY A 161 15.94 8.81 -51.49
C GLY A 161 16.59 8.63 -50.12
N VAL A 162 17.89 8.93 -50.07
CA VAL A 162 18.72 8.97 -48.87
C VAL A 162 18.28 10.15 -48.01
N CYS A 163 17.61 9.88 -46.89
CA CYS A 163 17.50 10.82 -45.77
C CYS A 163 18.33 10.31 -44.60
N SER A 164 19.35 11.08 -44.24
CA SER A 164 20.18 10.91 -43.05
C SER A 164 19.33 10.92 -41.76
N TYR A 165 19.52 9.90 -40.92
CA TYR A 165 18.92 9.81 -39.59
C TYR A 165 19.38 10.95 -38.66
N GLY A 166 18.39 11.68 -38.12
CA GLY A 166 18.43 12.20 -36.75
C GLY A 166 17.54 11.30 -35.89
N ALA A 167 18.09 10.79 -34.79
CA ALA A 167 17.39 9.88 -33.89
C ALA A 167 16.16 10.52 -33.24
N ASN A 168 15.01 9.82 -33.27
CA ASN A 168 14.11 9.65 -32.11
C ASN A 168 12.92 8.71 -32.41
N ALA A 169 12.79 7.69 -31.53
CA ALA A 169 11.59 7.02 -31.05
C ALA A 169 10.41 6.70 -32.01
N ALA A 170 10.30 5.43 -32.41
CA ALA A 170 9.05 4.64 -32.38
C ALA A 170 9.37 3.16 -32.70
N GLY A 171 8.77 2.23 -31.95
CA GLY A 171 8.98 0.79 -32.07
C GLY A 171 8.44 0.18 -33.36
N GLY A 172 9.23 0.23 -34.44
CA GLY A 172 9.11 -0.63 -35.60
C GLY A 172 9.83 -1.96 -35.37
N ALA A 173 9.23 -3.07 -35.79
CA ALA A 173 9.75 -4.41 -35.59
C ALA A 173 11.17 -4.61 -36.16
N PRO A 174 12.03 -5.48 -35.57
CA PRO A 174 13.39 -5.76 -36.04
C PRO A 174 13.48 -6.48 -37.40
N LYS A 175 12.36 -6.60 -38.13
CA LYS A 175 12.31 -7.26 -39.45
C LYS A 175 12.85 -6.37 -40.57
N ASP A 176 12.77 -5.06 -40.43
CA ASP A 176 13.12 -4.14 -41.52
C ASP A 176 14.65 -4.00 -41.71
N ASP A 177 15.42 -3.99 -40.62
CA ASP A 177 16.89 -3.87 -40.68
C ASP A 177 17.56 -5.11 -41.30
N ALA A 178 17.14 -6.33 -40.93
CA ALA A 178 17.70 -7.56 -41.50
C ALA A 178 17.41 -7.67 -43.01
N SER A 179 16.23 -7.22 -43.45
CA SER A 179 15.86 -7.18 -44.86
C SER A 179 16.70 -6.18 -45.67
N LEU A 180 17.08 -5.06 -45.05
CA LEU A 180 17.92 -4.02 -45.65
C LEU A 180 19.35 -4.54 -45.85
N VAL A 181 19.93 -5.19 -44.83
CA VAL A 181 21.29 -5.73 -44.90
C VAL A 181 21.38 -6.89 -45.90
N GLN A 182 20.36 -7.76 -45.99
CA GLN A 182 20.29 -8.79 -47.04
C GLN A 182 20.20 -8.21 -48.45
N ARG A 183 19.47 -7.09 -48.64
CA ARG A 183 19.43 -6.38 -49.93
C ARG A 183 20.77 -5.74 -50.30
N GLN A 184 21.51 -5.23 -49.32
CA GLN A 184 22.86 -4.71 -49.53
C GLN A 184 23.87 -5.81 -49.92
N LEU A 185 23.77 -7.00 -49.31
CA LEU A 185 24.57 -8.15 -49.71
C LEU A 185 24.27 -8.57 -51.16
N ALA A 186 22.99 -8.62 -51.55
CA ALA A 186 22.59 -8.95 -52.93
C ALA A 186 23.15 -7.94 -53.94
N LEU A 187 23.14 -6.64 -53.60
CA LEU A 187 23.73 -5.59 -54.44
C LEU A 187 25.26 -5.75 -54.57
N ALA A 188 25.95 -6.09 -53.49
CA ALA A 188 27.40 -6.29 -53.50
C ALA A 188 27.79 -7.50 -54.37
N LEU A 189 27.03 -8.60 -54.30
CA LEU A 189 27.23 -9.79 -55.14
C LEU A 189 27.03 -9.47 -56.63
N ALA A 190 25.98 -8.73 -56.99
CA ALA A 190 25.74 -8.31 -58.37
C ALA A 190 26.86 -7.40 -58.92
N GLN A 191 27.42 -6.53 -58.07
CA GLN A 191 28.57 -5.70 -58.43
C GLN A 191 29.84 -6.54 -58.68
N GLN A 192 30.06 -7.60 -57.88
CA GLN A 192 31.16 -8.53 -58.08
C GLN A 192 31.03 -9.29 -59.40
N GLU A 193 29.84 -9.82 -59.72
CA GLU A 193 29.57 -10.51 -60.98
C GLU A 193 29.82 -9.61 -62.19
N THR A 194 29.38 -8.35 -62.10
CA THR A 194 29.62 -7.35 -63.16
C THR A 194 31.11 -7.05 -63.35
N ALA A 195 31.86 -6.94 -62.26
CA ALA A 195 33.32 -6.72 -62.32
C ALA A 195 34.05 -7.93 -62.92
N GLN A 196 33.65 -9.16 -62.58
CA GLN A 196 34.21 -10.38 -63.15
C GLN A 196 33.89 -10.52 -64.65
N ALA A 197 32.70 -10.12 -65.10
CA ALA A 197 32.34 -10.08 -66.51
C ALA A 197 33.21 -9.07 -67.30
N GLN A 198 33.46 -7.89 -66.72
CA GLN A 198 34.36 -6.89 -67.31
C GLN A 198 35.80 -7.40 -67.42
N GLN A 199 36.30 -8.11 -66.40
CA GLN A 199 37.62 -8.74 -66.43
C GLN A 199 37.72 -9.78 -67.56
N LYS A 200 36.73 -10.67 -67.71
CA LYS A 200 36.70 -11.66 -68.80
C LYS A 200 36.70 -11.01 -70.19
N THR A 201 35.95 -9.92 -70.34
CA THR A 201 35.89 -9.15 -71.59
C THR A 201 37.24 -8.49 -71.91
N ALA A 202 37.90 -7.91 -70.90
CA ALA A 202 39.23 -7.33 -71.06
C ALA A 202 40.30 -8.40 -71.41
N GLN A 203 40.23 -9.58 -70.80
CA GLN A 203 41.12 -10.71 -71.13
C GLN A 203 40.90 -11.22 -72.56
N ALA A 204 39.65 -11.25 -73.04
CA ALA A 204 39.35 -11.60 -74.43
C ALA A 204 39.93 -10.58 -75.42
N GLN A 205 39.91 -9.28 -75.08
CA GLN A 205 40.54 -8.22 -75.89
C GLN A 205 42.07 -8.36 -75.97
N VAL A 206 42.72 -8.76 -74.86
CA VAL A 206 44.15 -9.12 -74.88
C VAL A 206 44.41 -10.29 -75.82
N GLY A 207 43.60 -11.34 -75.76
CA GLY A 207 43.71 -12.50 -76.66
C GLY A 207 43.62 -12.11 -78.15
N MET A 208 42.71 -11.21 -78.50
CA MET A 208 42.61 -10.66 -79.86
C MET A 208 43.82 -9.81 -80.25
N ALA A 209 44.32 -8.97 -79.34
CA ALA A 209 45.50 -8.14 -79.59
C ALA A 209 46.79 -8.97 -79.78
N VAL A 210 46.97 -10.02 -78.98
CA VAL A 210 48.09 -10.97 -79.08
C VAL A 210 48.03 -11.75 -80.40
N ASN A 211 46.85 -12.19 -80.83
CA ASN A 211 46.68 -12.86 -82.13
C ASN A 211 47.03 -11.92 -83.30
N ASN A 212 46.66 -10.64 -83.21
CA ASN A 212 47.03 -9.65 -84.22
C ASN A 212 48.53 -9.36 -84.24
N LEU A 213 49.18 -9.32 -83.07
CA LEU A 213 50.64 -9.23 -82.97
C LEU A 213 51.34 -10.45 -83.60
N GLY A 214 50.82 -11.66 -83.36
CA GLY A 214 51.29 -12.88 -84.01
C GLY A 214 51.25 -12.79 -85.54
N ARG A 215 50.11 -12.36 -86.09
CA ARG A 215 49.96 -12.14 -87.55
C ARG A 215 50.89 -11.07 -88.10
N ALA A 216 51.14 -9.99 -87.34
CA ALA A 216 52.08 -8.94 -87.75
C ALA A 216 53.52 -9.45 -87.76
N ASN A 217 53.90 -10.27 -86.78
CA ASN A 217 55.22 -10.91 -86.72
C ASN A 217 55.42 -11.94 -87.86
N ASP A 218 54.39 -12.71 -88.21
CA ASP A 218 54.45 -13.65 -89.34
C ASP A 218 54.68 -12.90 -90.66
N LYS A 219 53.96 -11.79 -90.90
CA LYS A 219 54.19 -10.92 -92.06
C LYS A 219 55.61 -10.34 -92.08
N LEU A 220 56.15 -9.97 -90.92
CA LEU A 220 57.50 -9.46 -90.81
C LEU A 220 58.53 -10.54 -91.18
N ALA A 221 58.36 -11.77 -90.68
CA ALA A 221 59.22 -12.89 -91.00
C ALA A 221 59.19 -13.23 -92.50
N ASP A 222 58.01 -13.20 -93.12
CA ASP A 222 57.86 -13.39 -94.57
C ASP A 222 58.51 -12.25 -95.38
N ALA A 223 58.37 -11.00 -94.95
CA ALA A 223 58.99 -9.85 -95.59
C ALA A 223 60.53 -9.89 -95.50
N GLU A 224 61.08 -10.30 -94.35
CA GLU A 224 62.52 -10.48 -94.15
C GLU A 224 63.08 -11.61 -95.02
N ARG A 225 62.31 -12.68 -95.25
CA ARG A 225 62.71 -13.80 -96.14
C ARG A 225 62.78 -13.40 -97.62
N VAL A 226 61.95 -12.46 -98.06
CA VAL A 226 61.89 -11.99 -99.46
C VAL A 226 62.95 -10.92 -99.76
N GLY A 227 63.60 -10.35 -98.74
CA GLY A 227 64.71 -9.38 -98.90
C GLY A 227 64.29 -7.98 -99.36
N ASP A 228 62.98 -7.67 -99.36
CA ASP A 228 62.44 -6.38 -99.78
C ASP A 228 62.47 -5.37 -98.62
N THR A 229 63.49 -4.51 -98.63
CA THR A 229 63.76 -3.53 -97.57
C THR A 229 62.61 -2.55 -97.30
N LYS A 230 61.71 -2.30 -98.26
CA LYS A 230 60.56 -1.41 -98.06
C LYS A 230 59.46 -2.12 -97.26
N LYS A 231 59.15 -3.37 -97.61
CA LYS A 231 58.13 -4.19 -96.91
C LYS A 231 58.55 -4.53 -95.48
N VAL A 232 59.84 -4.73 -95.23
CA VAL A 232 60.36 -4.96 -93.87
C VAL A 232 60.14 -3.74 -92.97
N LYS A 233 60.30 -2.51 -93.49
CA LYS A 233 60.03 -1.30 -92.70
C LYS A 233 58.55 -1.13 -92.36
N GLU A 234 57.66 -1.37 -93.33
CA GLU A 234 56.20 -1.30 -93.11
C GLU A 234 55.74 -2.37 -92.12
N ALA A 235 56.24 -3.61 -92.25
CA ALA A 235 55.91 -4.69 -91.31
C ALA A 235 56.44 -4.43 -89.88
N LYS A 236 57.62 -3.79 -89.73
CA LYS A 236 58.15 -3.41 -88.40
C LYS A 236 57.29 -2.35 -87.71
N GLU A 237 56.74 -1.39 -88.45
CA GLU A 237 55.80 -0.42 -87.86
C GLU A 237 54.45 -1.07 -87.51
N GLU A 238 53.93 -2.00 -88.32
CA GLU A 238 52.72 -2.78 -87.95
C GLU A 238 52.91 -3.59 -86.66
N VAL A 239 54.08 -4.22 -86.48
CA VAL A 239 54.42 -4.95 -85.25
C VAL A 239 54.46 -3.99 -84.05
N LYS A 240 55.10 -2.83 -84.20
CA LYS A 240 55.22 -1.84 -83.13
C LYS A 240 53.86 -1.29 -82.70
N GLU A 241 52.95 -1.04 -83.64
CA GLU A 241 51.59 -0.61 -83.36
C GLU A 241 50.78 -1.73 -82.66
N ALA A 242 50.97 -2.99 -83.08
CA ALA A 242 50.32 -4.14 -82.44
C ALA A 242 50.85 -4.38 -81.01
N GLU A 243 52.15 -4.24 -80.76
CA GLU A 243 52.74 -4.33 -79.41
C GLU A 243 52.19 -3.26 -78.47
N GLN A 244 52.01 -2.02 -78.97
CA GLN A 244 51.42 -0.94 -78.20
C GLN A 244 49.97 -1.25 -77.82
N LYS A 245 49.17 -1.80 -78.74
CA LYS A 245 47.78 -2.22 -78.46
C LYS A 245 47.71 -3.35 -77.44
N VAL A 246 48.67 -4.29 -77.43
CA VAL A 246 48.77 -5.32 -76.41
C VAL A 246 49.06 -4.71 -75.04
N LYS A 247 50.02 -3.77 -74.93
CA LYS A 247 50.32 -3.09 -73.66
C LYS A 247 49.12 -2.31 -73.10
N GLU A 248 48.37 -1.62 -73.97
CA GLU A 248 47.14 -0.92 -73.56
C GLU A 248 46.04 -1.88 -73.09
N ALA A 249 45.90 -3.03 -73.74
CA ALA A 249 44.93 -4.06 -73.34
C ALA A 249 45.32 -4.73 -72.01
N GLU A 250 46.61 -5.03 -71.80
CA GLU A 250 47.12 -5.58 -70.53
C GLU A 250 46.91 -4.60 -69.36
N GLN A 251 47.09 -3.30 -69.59
CA GLN A 251 46.84 -2.29 -68.56
C GLN A 251 45.36 -2.22 -68.16
N LYS A 252 44.44 -2.35 -69.12
CA LYS A 252 42.99 -2.45 -68.85
C LYS A 252 42.62 -3.69 -68.04
N VAL A 253 43.30 -4.82 -68.25
CA VAL A 253 43.11 -6.03 -67.43
C VAL A 253 43.53 -5.80 -65.98
N LYS A 254 44.68 -5.15 -65.75
CA LYS A 254 45.12 -4.81 -64.38
C LYS A 254 44.12 -3.92 -63.64
N GLU A 255 43.53 -2.95 -64.34
CA GLU A 255 42.48 -2.09 -63.76
C GLU A 255 41.19 -2.87 -63.47
N ALA A 256 40.83 -3.85 -64.30
CA ALA A 256 39.67 -4.71 -64.07
C ALA A 256 39.89 -5.66 -62.89
N GLU A 257 41.09 -6.24 -62.76
CA GLU A 257 41.48 -7.10 -61.63
C GLU A 257 41.38 -6.37 -60.29
N GLN A 258 41.90 -5.15 -60.20
CA GLN A 258 41.78 -4.33 -58.99
C GLN A 258 40.32 -3.99 -58.63
N LYS A 259 39.42 -3.88 -59.62
CA LYS A 259 37.99 -3.66 -59.37
C LYS A 259 37.31 -4.91 -58.82
N VAL A 260 37.69 -6.10 -59.29
CA VAL A 260 37.20 -7.38 -58.76
C VAL A 260 37.64 -7.57 -57.32
N GLU A 261 38.92 -7.32 -57.00
CA GLU A 261 39.44 -7.44 -55.64
C GLU A 261 38.70 -6.52 -54.66
N LYS A 262 38.43 -5.26 -55.05
CA LYS A 262 37.64 -4.32 -54.24
C LYS A 262 36.18 -4.75 -54.08
N ALA A 263 35.59 -5.40 -55.08
CA ALA A 263 34.22 -5.91 -54.99
C ALA A 263 34.15 -7.12 -54.04
N GLU A 264 35.13 -8.02 -54.08
CA GLU A 264 35.25 -9.18 -53.19
C GLU A 264 35.36 -8.77 -51.71
N GLN A 265 36.21 -7.78 -51.41
CA GLN A 265 36.33 -7.25 -50.05
C GLN A 265 35.01 -6.65 -49.51
N LYS A 266 34.24 -5.98 -50.38
CA LYS A 266 32.92 -5.44 -50.00
C LYS A 266 31.90 -6.53 -49.73
N VAL A 267 31.93 -7.61 -50.51
CA VAL A 267 31.07 -8.77 -50.31
C VAL A 267 31.38 -9.47 -48.99
N GLU A 268 32.66 -9.68 -48.65
CA GLU A 268 33.03 -10.28 -47.37
C GLU A 268 32.58 -9.43 -46.18
N LYS A 269 32.80 -8.10 -46.24
CA LYS A 269 32.30 -7.20 -45.19
C LYS A 269 30.77 -7.25 -45.04
N ALA A 270 30.04 -7.28 -46.15
CA ALA A 270 28.58 -7.38 -46.13
C ALA A 270 28.08 -8.72 -45.56
N LYS A 271 28.80 -9.83 -45.80
CA LYS A 271 28.47 -11.14 -45.20
C LYS A 271 28.63 -11.13 -43.68
N GLU A 272 29.69 -10.50 -43.16
CA GLU A 272 29.89 -10.37 -41.71
C GLU A 272 28.78 -9.54 -41.06
N GLU A 273 28.38 -8.42 -41.68
CA GLU A 273 27.28 -7.57 -41.19
C GLU A 273 25.93 -8.31 -41.18
N VAL A 274 25.64 -9.14 -42.21
CA VAL A 274 24.45 -10.03 -42.22
C VAL A 274 24.48 -11.00 -41.03
N LYS A 275 25.62 -11.64 -40.78
CA LYS A 275 25.76 -12.62 -39.70
C LYS A 275 25.53 -12.00 -38.32
N GLU A 276 26.03 -10.79 -38.07
CA GLU A 276 25.76 -10.05 -36.84
C GLU A 276 24.29 -9.66 -36.69
N ALA A 277 23.65 -9.23 -37.79
CA ALA A 277 22.23 -8.88 -37.79
C ALA A 277 21.33 -10.09 -37.50
N GLU A 278 21.64 -11.25 -38.10
CA GLU A 278 20.91 -12.50 -37.85
C GLU A 278 21.02 -12.94 -36.39
N GLN A 279 22.21 -12.87 -35.79
CA GLN A 279 22.42 -13.16 -34.37
C GLN A 279 21.62 -12.21 -33.45
N LYS A 280 21.55 -10.91 -33.79
CA LYS A 280 20.74 -9.94 -33.05
C LYS A 280 19.24 -10.24 -33.16
N VAL A 281 18.76 -10.65 -34.33
CA VAL A 281 17.36 -11.05 -34.55
C VAL A 281 17.02 -12.33 -33.78
N GLU A 282 17.91 -13.31 -33.77
CA GLU A 282 17.72 -14.56 -33.03
C GLU A 282 17.66 -14.32 -31.52
N LYS A 283 18.56 -13.47 -30.99
CA LYS A 283 18.53 -13.03 -29.59
C LYS A 283 17.23 -12.29 -29.25
N ALA A 284 16.77 -11.38 -30.11
CA ALA A 284 15.51 -10.64 -29.91
C ALA A 284 14.27 -11.56 -29.97
N LYS A 285 14.28 -12.59 -30.82
CA LYS A 285 13.22 -13.62 -30.87
C LYS A 285 13.19 -14.46 -29.60
N ALA A 286 14.35 -14.91 -29.11
CA ALA A 286 14.45 -15.64 -27.85
C ALA A 286 13.99 -14.79 -26.64
N GLU A 287 14.30 -13.49 -26.63
CA GLU A 287 13.81 -12.54 -25.62
C GLU A 287 12.29 -12.28 -25.73
N SER A 288 11.71 -12.36 -26.94
CA SER A 288 10.27 -12.24 -27.19
C SER A 288 9.50 -13.50 -26.74
N GLU A 289 10.02 -14.70 -27.01
CA GLU A 289 9.37 -15.98 -26.67
C GLU A 289 9.43 -16.29 -25.16
N SER A 290 10.46 -15.76 -24.49
CA SER A 290 10.61 -15.73 -23.02
C SER A 290 9.64 -14.75 -22.35
N LYS A 291 9.25 -13.66 -23.03
CA LYS A 291 8.34 -12.62 -22.49
C LYS A 291 6.85 -13.01 -22.46
N ASP A 292 6.43 -14.08 -23.13
CA ASP A 292 5.02 -14.48 -23.19
C ASP A 292 4.64 -15.64 -22.25
N TRP A 293 5.35 -15.77 -21.12
CA TRP A 293 5.04 -16.77 -20.10
C TRP A 293 3.63 -16.55 -19.50
N CYS A 294 3.19 -15.29 -19.37
CA CYS A 294 1.93 -14.96 -18.71
C CYS A 294 0.72 -15.39 -19.53
N GLN A 295 0.70 -15.18 -20.86
CA GLN A 295 -0.41 -15.69 -21.69
C GLN A 295 -0.40 -17.21 -21.77
N LYS A 296 0.78 -17.85 -21.90
CA LYS A 296 0.91 -19.32 -21.83
C LYS A 296 0.30 -19.86 -20.54
N LEU A 297 0.51 -19.17 -19.41
CA LEU A 297 -0.06 -19.55 -18.12
C LEU A 297 -1.58 -19.34 -18.06
N LEU A 298 -2.07 -18.15 -18.44
CA LEU A 298 -3.51 -17.81 -18.39
C LEU A 298 -4.36 -18.62 -19.39
N SER A 299 -3.75 -19.14 -20.46
CA SER A 299 -4.42 -20.03 -21.40
C SER A 299 -4.80 -21.38 -20.76
N GLN A 300 -4.14 -21.79 -19.67
CA GLN A 300 -4.39 -23.04 -18.97
C GLN A 300 -5.54 -22.91 -17.95
N LYS A 301 -6.13 -24.03 -17.51
CA LYS A 301 -7.02 -24.00 -16.32
C LYS A 301 -6.10 -24.01 -15.11
N LEU A 302 -6.13 -22.94 -14.31
CA LEU A 302 -5.33 -22.85 -13.09
C LEU A 302 -6.13 -23.38 -11.92
N GLU A 303 -5.48 -24.16 -11.06
CA GLU A 303 -6.06 -24.59 -9.80
C GLU A 303 -6.03 -23.44 -8.79
N PHE A 304 -7.09 -23.29 -8.00
CA PHE A 304 -7.05 -22.31 -6.93
C PHE A 304 -6.11 -22.79 -5.81
N GLY A 305 -5.10 -21.98 -5.49
CA GLY A 305 -4.19 -22.19 -4.37
C GLY A 305 -4.34 -21.10 -3.32
N ALA A 306 -4.34 -21.48 -2.05
CA ALA A 306 -4.17 -20.53 -0.96
C ALA A 306 -2.81 -19.85 -1.08
N GLY A 307 -2.76 -18.54 -0.81
CA GLY A 307 -1.52 -17.78 -0.78
C GLY A 307 -0.65 -18.09 0.42
N ASP A 308 0.51 -17.42 0.46
CA ASP A 308 1.27 -17.33 1.69
C ASP A 308 0.39 -16.73 2.80
N ALA A 309 0.48 -17.29 4.00
CA ALA A 309 -0.32 -16.81 5.12
C ALA A 309 -0.01 -15.33 5.40
N LEU A 310 -1.06 -14.49 5.51
CA LEU A 310 -0.91 -13.07 5.86
C LEU A 310 -0.26 -12.89 7.25
N LEU A 311 -0.39 -13.90 8.11
CA LEU A 311 0.17 -13.93 9.46
C LEU A 311 1.03 -15.18 9.63
N ASN A 312 2.32 -15.00 9.89
CA ASN A 312 3.25 -16.10 10.17
C ASN A 312 3.83 -16.02 11.60
N THR A 313 2.94 -15.84 12.57
CA THR A 313 3.31 -15.79 13.99
C THR A 313 2.51 -16.79 14.80
N ILE A 314 2.90 -17.04 16.05
CA ILE A 314 2.24 -18.05 16.90
C ILE A 314 0.74 -17.78 17.05
N GLY A 315 0.31 -16.51 17.05
CA GLY A 315 -1.10 -16.14 17.10
C GLY A 315 -1.91 -16.48 15.86
N ALA A 316 -1.30 -16.94 14.76
CA ALA A 316 -2.02 -17.45 13.60
C ALA A 316 -2.72 -18.79 13.88
N LYS A 317 -2.23 -19.55 14.86
CA LYS A 317 -2.77 -20.87 15.22
C LYS A 317 -3.87 -20.83 16.27
N TRP A 318 -3.98 -19.72 17.00
CA TRP A 318 -4.96 -19.60 18.07
C TRP A 318 -6.39 -19.62 17.55
N ASP A 319 -7.33 -20.06 18.36
CA ASP A 319 -8.75 -20.04 18.03
C ASP A 319 -9.23 -18.60 17.85
N TYR A 320 -10.04 -18.38 16.80
CA TYR A 320 -10.48 -17.04 16.46
C TYR A 320 -11.61 -16.56 17.37
N CYS A 321 -11.29 -15.62 18.27
CA CYS A 321 -12.24 -15.03 19.21
C CYS A 321 -13.30 -14.16 18.50
N GLY A 322 -14.55 -14.17 18.98
CA GLY A 322 -15.62 -13.28 18.50
C GLY A 322 -16.17 -13.60 17.10
N ARG A 323 -15.95 -14.83 16.63
CA ARG A 323 -16.41 -15.30 15.31
C ARG A 323 -17.92 -15.15 15.12
N ASP A 324 -18.72 -15.61 16.09
CA ASP A 324 -20.18 -15.63 15.97
C ASP A 324 -20.78 -14.23 15.81
N ASP A 325 -20.23 -13.25 16.53
CA ASP A 325 -20.68 -11.86 16.45
C ASP A 325 -20.32 -11.24 15.10
N LEU A 326 -19.10 -11.47 14.60
CA LEU A 326 -18.73 -11.01 13.25
C LEU A 326 -19.56 -11.67 12.15
N VAL A 327 -19.87 -12.96 12.26
CA VAL A 327 -20.76 -13.65 11.31
C VAL A 327 -22.14 -13.00 11.32
N ARG A 328 -22.67 -12.65 12.49
CA ARG A 328 -23.95 -11.93 12.62
C ARG A 328 -23.89 -10.56 11.94
N ASP A 329 -22.81 -9.81 12.13
CA ASP A 329 -22.61 -8.49 11.52
C ASP A 329 -22.46 -8.58 9.99
N LEU A 330 -21.86 -9.66 9.48
CA LEU A 330 -21.66 -9.92 8.05
C LEU A 330 -22.94 -10.36 7.32
N GLN A 331 -23.91 -10.96 8.01
CA GLN A 331 -25.11 -11.51 7.37
C GLN A 331 -25.91 -10.47 6.58
N VAL A 332 -26.12 -9.28 7.14
CA VAL A 332 -26.89 -8.21 6.48
C VAL A 332 -26.21 -7.68 5.22
N PRO A 333 -24.95 -7.20 5.25
CA PRO A 333 -24.27 -6.71 4.05
C PRO A 333 -24.09 -7.82 3.00
N PHE A 334 -23.77 -9.04 3.42
CA PHE A 334 -23.61 -10.15 2.50
C PHE A 334 -24.92 -10.53 1.80
N ARG A 335 -26.05 -10.56 2.52
CA ARG A 335 -27.38 -10.79 1.93
C ARG A 335 -27.70 -9.74 0.87
N VAL A 336 -27.52 -8.46 1.21
CA VAL A 336 -27.81 -7.34 0.29
C VAL A 336 -26.99 -7.47 -1.00
N LEU A 337 -25.70 -7.76 -0.89
CA LEU A 337 -24.82 -7.96 -2.04
C LEU A 337 -25.31 -9.10 -2.95
N CYS A 338 -25.70 -10.24 -2.37
CA CYS A 338 -26.14 -11.40 -3.13
C CYS A 338 -27.48 -11.19 -3.83
N GLU A 339 -28.44 -10.53 -3.18
CA GLU A 339 -29.77 -10.23 -3.72
C GLU A 339 -29.72 -9.29 -4.93
N HIS A 340 -28.79 -8.33 -4.93
CA HIS A 340 -28.70 -7.29 -5.97
C HIS A 340 -27.69 -7.60 -7.08
N LYS A 341 -26.80 -8.60 -6.90
CA LYS A 341 -25.81 -8.99 -7.91
C LYS A 341 -26.47 -9.34 -9.24
N GLY A 342 -26.15 -8.55 -10.28
CA GLY A 342 -26.65 -8.72 -11.64
C GLY A 342 -28.08 -8.19 -11.86
N ALA A 343 -28.72 -7.66 -10.83
CA ALA A 343 -30.07 -7.09 -10.89
C ALA A 343 -30.05 -5.55 -10.87
N ASP A 344 -29.14 -4.95 -10.11
CA ASP A 344 -29.05 -3.50 -9.94
C ASP A 344 -27.58 -3.05 -9.92
N ALA A 345 -27.30 -1.90 -10.53
CA ALA A 345 -25.98 -1.29 -10.57
C ALA A 345 -25.77 -0.23 -9.46
N ASP A 346 -26.75 0.00 -8.58
CA ASP A 346 -26.61 0.91 -7.46
C ASP A 346 -25.52 0.44 -6.48
N LYS A 347 -24.50 1.28 -6.32
CA LYS A 347 -23.36 1.04 -5.43
C LYS A 347 -23.74 1.04 -3.94
N GLN A 348 -24.94 1.52 -3.61
CA GLN A 348 -25.50 1.38 -2.26
C GLN A 348 -25.93 -0.07 -1.94
N ASN A 349 -26.17 -0.87 -2.97
CA ASN A 349 -26.54 -2.28 -2.85
C ASN A 349 -25.34 -3.23 -2.94
N HIS A 350 -24.12 -2.70 -3.12
CA HIS A 350 -22.88 -3.47 -3.17
C HIS A 350 -21.93 -3.06 -2.03
N PRO A 351 -22.16 -3.52 -0.79
CA PRO A 351 -21.37 -3.10 0.35
C PRO A 351 -19.90 -3.56 0.23
N LEU A 352 -18.98 -2.60 0.36
CA LEU A 352 -17.56 -2.85 0.59
C LEU A 352 -17.31 -3.04 2.08
N LEU A 353 -16.72 -4.17 2.49
CA LEU A 353 -16.33 -4.41 3.87
C LEU A 353 -15.05 -3.64 4.20
N ILE A 354 -15.05 -2.90 5.30
CA ILE A 354 -13.91 -2.09 5.73
C ILE A 354 -13.63 -2.38 7.20
N THR A 355 -12.37 -2.66 7.48
CA THR A 355 -11.91 -2.93 8.85
C THR A 355 -10.61 -2.17 9.09
N PHE A 356 -10.64 -1.14 9.93
CA PHE A 356 -9.42 -0.46 10.35
C PHE A 356 -9.14 -0.77 11.82
N ALA A 357 -7.87 -0.99 12.12
CA ALA A 357 -7.40 -1.21 13.48
C ALA A 357 -5.89 -1.01 13.57
N SER A 358 -5.41 -0.59 14.72
CA SER A 358 -3.97 -0.40 14.93
C SER A 358 -3.15 -1.68 14.69
N PRO A 359 -1.83 -1.55 14.45
CA PRO A 359 -0.94 -2.70 14.29
C PRO A 359 -1.10 -3.70 15.44
N GLY A 360 -1.31 -4.97 15.11
CA GLY A 360 -1.39 -6.05 16.10
C GLY A 360 -2.75 -6.30 16.76
N GLN A 361 -3.81 -5.64 16.29
CA GLN A 361 -5.19 -5.88 16.72
C GLN A 361 -5.97 -6.89 15.86
N GLY A 362 -5.29 -7.64 14.98
CA GLY A 362 -5.89 -8.79 14.29
C GLY A 362 -6.43 -8.56 12.87
N LYS A 363 -6.03 -7.49 12.17
CA LYS A 363 -6.45 -7.20 10.78
C LYS A 363 -6.18 -8.35 9.80
N SER A 364 -4.91 -8.73 9.67
CA SER A 364 -4.49 -9.82 8.79
C SER A 364 -5.12 -11.15 9.20
N ARG A 365 -5.32 -11.37 10.52
CA ARG A 365 -5.99 -12.57 11.02
C ARG A 365 -7.47 -12.60 10.62
N PHE A 366 -8.18 -11.48 10.72
CA PHE A 366 -9.56 -11.37 10.25
C PHE A 366 -9.69 -11.69 8.76
N LEU A 367 -8.81 -11.15 7.91
CA LEU A 367 -8.82 -11.48 6.47
C LEU A 367 -8.60 -12.97 6.20
N SER A 368 -7.73 -13.65 6.97
CA SER A 368 -7.55 -15.09 6.85
C SER A 368 -8.80 -15.89 7.21
N GLU A 369 -9.62 -15.41 8.16
CA GLU A 369 -10.83 -16.08 8.61
C GLU A 369 -12.07 -15.75 7.75
N LEU A 370 -12.09 -14.56 7.14
CA LEU A 370 -13.23 -14.02 6.41
C LEU A 370 -13.85 -15.01 5.39
N PRO A 371 -13.09 -15.77 4.57
CA PRO A 371 -13.68 -16.71 3.61
C PRO A 371 -14.55 -17.76 4.28
N THR A 372 -14.11 -18.29 5.43
CA THR A 372 -14.88 -19.28 6.19
C THR A 372 -16.11 -18.65 6.85
N MET A 373 -16.05 -17.37 7.26
CA MET A 373 -17.21 -16.65 7.80
C MET A 373 -18.24 -16.34 6.71
N ILE A 374 -17.81 -16.00 5.50
CA ILE A 374 -18.71 -15.79 4.34
C ILE A 374 -19.41 -17.09 3.97
N GLU A 375 -18.69 -18.21 3.98
CA GLU A 375 -19.26 -19.55 3.78
C GLU A 375 -20.31 -19.87 4.85
N GLU A 376 -20.02 -19.56 6.11
CA GLU A 376 -20.97 -19.72 7.21
C GLU A 376 -22.21 -18.83 7.05
N CYS A 377 -22.04 -17.58 6.60
CA CYS A 377 -23.16 -16.69 6.27
C CYS A 377 -24.03 -17.26 5.15
N ARG A 378 -23.41 -17.82 4.09
CA ARG A 378 -24.11 -18.47 2.98
C ARG A 378 -24.99 -19.62 3.47
N VAL A 379 -24.44 -20.48 4.33
CA VAL A 379 -25.17 -21.62 4.93
C VAL A 379 -26.29 -21.15 5.86
N LYS A 380 -26.06 -20.13 6.70
CA LYS A 380 -27.05 -19.62 7.66
C LYS A 380 -28.21 -18.89 6.97
N LEU A 381 -27.95 -18.11 5.91
CA LEU A 381 -28.98 -17.34 5.21
C LEU A 381 -29.85 -18.22 4.31
N ASN A 382 -29.26 -19.21 3.63
CA ASN A 382 -29.93 -20.26 2.85
C ASN A 382 -31.11 -19.78 1.97
N THR A 383 -30.98 -18.62 1.31
CA THR A 383 -31.98 -18.14 0.34
C THR A 383 -31.80 -18.82 -1.01
N GLU A 384 -32.82 -18.83 -1.86
CA GLU A 384 -32.77 -19.41 -3.21
C GLU A 384 -31.58 -18.85 -4.03
N GLN A 385 -31.33 -17.54 -3.93
CA GLN A 385 -30.22 -16.87 -4.60
C GLN A 385 -28.84 -17.25 -4.05
N MET A 386 -28.76 -17.71 -2.80
CA MET A 386 -27.52 -18.18 -2.17
C MET A 386 -27.21 -19.64 -2.50
N GLN A 387 -28.25 -20.45 -2.74
CA GLN A 387 -28.10 -21.87 -3.05
C GLN A 387 -27.37 -22.12 -4.37
N LYS A 388 -27.39 -21.15 -5.31
CA LYS A 388 -26.62 -21.24 -6.56
C LYS A 388 -25.11 -21.25 -6.34
N TYR A 389 -24.64 -20.61 -5.27
CA TYR A 389 -23.22 -20.54 -4.94
C TYR A 389 -22.78 -21.81 -4.21
N GLN A 390 -21.85 -22.53 -4.82
CA GLN A 390 -21.40 -23.85 -4.36
C GLN A 390 -20.06 -23.80 -3.63
N LYS A 391 -19.25 -22.77 -3.90
CA LYS A 391 -17.92 -22.63 -3.30
C LYS A 391 -17.51 -21.17 -3.09
N THR A 392 -16.61 -20.98 -2.15
CA THR A 392 -15.99 -19.69 -1.83
C THR A 392 -14.47 -19.78 -2.02
N LEU A 393 -13.92 -18.92 -2.86
CA LEU A 393 -12.47 -18.76 -3.07
C LEU A 393 -12.02 -17.41 -2.50
N ALA A 394 -10.75 -17.28 -2.13
CA ALA A 394 -10.24 -16.07 -1.50
C ALA A 394 -8.91 -15.61 -2.07
N PHE A 395 -8.88 -14.41 -2.66
CA PHE A 395 -7.65 -13.71 -2.99
C PHE A 395 -7.33 -12.74 -1.88
N LEU A 396 -6.30 -13.06 -1.10
CA LEU A 396 -5.83 -12.26 0.04
C LEU A 396 -4.53 -11.57 -0.35
N ILE A 397 -4.67 -10.33 -0.80
CA ILE A 397 -3.61 -9.50 -1.32
C ILE A 397 -3.03 -8.67 -0.18
N THR A 398 -1.71 -8.56 -0.07
CA THR A 398 -1.06 -7.70 0.93
C THR A 398 -0.30 -6.56 0.27
N CYS A 399 -0.35 -5.39 0.92
CA CYS A 399 0.46 -4.21 0.62
C CYS A 399 1.54 -3.99 1.70
N GLU A 400 1.81 -4.97 2.56
CA GLU A 400 2.78 -4.89 3.66
C GLU A 400 3.99 -5.84 3.44
N ASN A 401 4.88 -5.97 4.43
CA ASN A 401 5.94 -6.99 4.48
C ASN A 401 6.88 -7.00 3.26
N GLY A 402 7.25 -5.83 2.75
CA GLY A 402 8.14 -5.70 1.58
C GLY A 402 7.49 -6.01 0.24
N THR A 403 6.15 -6.10 0.20
CA THR A 403 5.36 -6.25 -1.03
C THR A 403 4.70 -4.94 -1.47
N SER A 404 4.87 -3.85 -0.70
CA SER A 404 4.46 -2.51 -1.09
C SER A 404 5.26 -2.08 -2.33
N PRO A 405 4.64 -1.39 -3.29
CA PRO A 405 5.36 -0.89 -4.45
C PRO A 405 6.26 0.29 -4.05
N GLU A 406 7.57 0.15 -4.26
CA GLU A 406 8.52 1.23 -4.00
C GLU A 406 8.38 2.34 -5.05
N ASN A 407 8.08 1.97 -6.30
CA ASN A 407 7.81 2.91 -7.38
C ASN A 407 6.60 2.46 -8.22
N TRP A 408 5.43 3.04 -7.92
CA TRP A 408 4.18 2.72 -8.61
C TRP A 408 4.27 2.88 -10.14
N ALA A 409 4.88 3.97 -10.61
CA ALA A 409 4.89 4.35 -12.03
C ALA A 409 5.73 3.38 -12.90
N THR A 410 6.68 2.67 -12.31
CA THR A 410 7.53 1.72 -13.04
C THR A 410 7.24 0.27 -12.69
N GLU A 411 6.84 -0.03 -11.46
CA GLU A 411 6.71 -1.40 -10.97
C GLU A 411 5.30 -1.97 -11.16
N GLU A 412 4.27 -1.17 -10.87
CA GLU A 412 2.86 -1.61 -10.87
C GLU A 412 2.12 -1.08 -12.10
N LEU A 413 2.52 0.10 -12.59
CA LEU A 413 1.97 0.83 -13.74
C LEU A 413 0.54 1.34 -13.51
N ASN A 414 -0.36 0.47 -13.06
CA ASN A 414 -1.76 0.80 -12.77
C ASN A 414 -2.37 -0.18 -11.74
N ALA A 415 -3.53 0.21 -11.18
CA ALA A 415 -4.19 -0.55 -10.12
C ALA A 415 -4.73 -1.92 -10.57
N ARG A 416 -5.17 -2.05 -11.83
CA ARG A 416 -5.67 -3.33 -12.36
C ARG A 416 -4.57 -4.38 -12.37
N ARG A 417 -3.42 -4.01 -12.91
CA ARG A 417 -2.23 -4.86 -12.95
C ARG A 417 -1.72 -5.17 -11.55
N PHE A 418 -1.73 -4.19 -10.64
CA PHE A 418 -1.37 -4.39 -9.23
C PHE A 418 -2.17 -5.52 -8.58
N VAL A 419 -3.51 -5.47 -8.71
CA VAL A 419 -4.43 -6.46 -8.14
C VAL A 419 -4.24 -7.81 -8.84
N ALA A 420 -4.26 -7.81 -10.18
CA ALA A 420 -4.15 -9.03 -10.98
C ALA A 420 -2.82 -9.78 -10.76
N CYS A 421 -1.70 -9.06 -10.71
CA CYS A 421 -0.37 -9.64 -10.47
C CYS A 421 -0.32 -10.38 -9.14
N ARG A 422 -0.91 -9.82 -8.08
CA ARG A 422 -0.94 -10.45 -6.75
C ARG A 422 -1.92 -11.61 -6.68
N MET A 423 -3.08 -11.50 -7.33
CA MET A 423 -4.00 -12.63 -7.49
C MET A 423 -3.32 -13.81 -8.20
N LEU A 424 -2.63 -13.54 -9.32
CA LEU A 424 -1.93 -14.57 -10.08
C LEU A 424 -0.78 -15.18 -9.26
N TRP A 425 0.01 -14.35 -8.57
CA TRP A 425 1.09 -14.83 -7.70
C TRP A 425 0.60 -15.80 -6.61
N GLN A 426 -0.57 -15.52 -6.04
CA GLN A 426 -1.17 -16.38 -5.01
C GLN A 426 -1.35 -17.83 -5.49
N LEU A 427 -1.67 -18.02 -6.77
CA LEU A 427 -1.96 -19.34 -7.34
C LEU A 427 -0.71 -20.20 -7.53
N ARG A 428 0.50 -19.63 -7.40
CA ARG A 428 1.77 -20.30 -7.71
C ARG A 428 1.95 -21.62 -6.96
N ALA A 429 1.60 -21.68 -5.68
CA ALA A 429 1.83 -22.85 -4.85
C ALA A 429 1.08 -24.10 -5.35
N ALA A 430 -0.16 -23.94 -5.80
CA ALA A 430 -0.96 -25.02 -6.38
C ALA A 430 -0.57 -25.32 -7.84
N ASN A 431 0.05 -24.37 -8.55
CA ASN A 431 0.30 -24.46 -9.99
C ASN A 431 1.80 -24.49 -10.34
N GLN A 432 2.67 -25.01 -9.45
CA GLN A 432 4.13 -24.96 -9.64
C GLN A 432 4.58 -25.50 -11.00
N VAL A 433 3.98 -26.60 -11.47
CA VAL A 433 4.29 -27.22 -12.76
C VAL A 433 3.93 -26.29 -13.91
N ALA A 434 2.74 -25.69 -13.90
CA ALA A 434 2.28 -24.77 -14.94
C ALA A 434 3.11 -23.47 -14.95
N PHE A 435 3.43 -22.91 -13.79
CA PHE A 435 4.30 -21.74 -13.67
C PHE A 435 5.70 -22.01 -14.22
N LYS A 436 6.30 -23.15 -13.84
CA LYS A 436 7.63 -23.55 -14.32
C LYS A 436 7.63 -23.84 -15.83
N ALA A 437 6.60 -24.52 -16.34
CA ALA A 437 6.46 -24.83 -17.77
C ALA A 437 6.22 -23.57 -18.61
N ALA A 438 5.51 -22.58 -18.07
CA ALA A 438 5.31 -21.29 -18.73
C ALA A 438 6.59 -20.44 -18.76
N GLY A 439 7.57 -20.69 -17.86
CA GLY A 439 8.76 -19.87 -17.69
C GLY A 439 8.55 -18.67 -16.75
N ALA A 440 7.58 -18.77 -15.83
CA ALA A 440 7.28 -17.71 -14.87
C ALA A 440 8.46 -17.51 -13.88
N PRO A 441 8.81 -16.25 -13.51
CA PRO A 441 9.88 -15.99 -12.54
C PRO A 441 9.59 -16.56 -11.14
N GLU A 442 10.64 -17.02 -10.45
CA GLU A 442 10.52 -17.70 -9.15
C GLU A 442 10.41 -16.77 -7.94
N ASN A 443 10.81 -15.50 -8.06
CA ASN A 443 10.67 -14.50 -7.00
C ASN A 443 9.69 -13.40 -7.41
N PHE A 444 9.00 -12.83 -6.42
CA PHE A 444 7.91 -11.89 -6.68
C PHE A 444 8.37 -10.61 -7.39
N ALA A 445 9.55 -10.09 -7.06
CA ALA A 445 10.08 -8.89 -7.68
C ALA A 445 10.28 -9.06 -9.21
N ALA A 446 10.91 -10.16 -9.62
CA ALA A 446 11.10 -10.49 -11.03
C ALA A 446 9.76 -10.83 -11.72
N PHE A 447 8.88 -11.57 -11.03
CA PHE A 447 7.55 -11.91 -11.52
C PHE A 447 6.74 -10.66 -11.84
N ARG A 448 6.68 -9.72 -10.89
CA ARG A 448 6.01 -8.43 -11.01
C ARG A 448 6.61 -7.60 -12.13
N ALA A 449 7.94 -7.47 -12.21
CA ALA A 449 8.61 -6.69 -13.23
C ALA A 449 8.33 -7.20 -14.66
N GLN A 450 8.16 -8.51 -14.82
CA GLN A 450 7.92 -9.16 -16.11
C GLN A 450 6.42 -9.38 -16.41
N CYS A 451 5.52 -9.09 -15.46
CA CYS A 451 4.08 -9.20 -15.70
C CYS A 451 3.61 -8.22 -16.79
N PRO A 452 2.78 -8.65 -17.74
CA PRO A 452 2.28 -7.79 -18.82
C PRO A 452 1.58 -6.54 -18.31
N GLN A 453 1.72 -5.43 -19.04
CA GLN A 453 1.12 -4.14 -18.65
C GLN A 453 -0.42 -4.17 -18.67
N HIS A 454 -1.00 -5.03 -19.51
CA HIS A 454 -2.44 -5.16 -19.75
C HIS A 454 -3.11 -6.24 -18.90
N LEU A 455 -2.36 -6.91 -18.00
CA LEU A 455 -2.92 -7.94 -17.13
C LEU A 455 -4.01 -7.32 -16.23
N VAL A 456 -5.21 -7.91 -16.24
CA VAL A 456 -6.33 -7.47 -15.39
C VAL A 456 -6.86 -8.60 -14.50
N PRO A 457 -7.57 -8.28 -13.39
CA PRO A 457 -8.08 -9.31 -12.48
C PRO A 457 -9.03 -10.30 -13.15
N ASP A 458 -9.82 -9.82 -14.12
CA ASP A 458 -10.76 -10.64 -14.91
C ASP A 458 -10.03 -11.79 -15.65
N ASP A 459 -8.82 -11.57 -16.17
CA ASP A 459 -8.02 -12.60 -16.83
C ASP A 459 -7.68 -13.75 -15.86
N VAL A 460 -7.30 -13.39 -14.63
CA VAL A 460 -6.95 -14.36 -13.57
C VAL A 460 -8.20 -15.12 -13.12
N LEU A 461 -9.32 -14.44 -12.93
CA LEU A 461 -10.60 -15.07 -12.60
C LEU A 461 -11.01 -16.04 -13.70
N GLN A 462 -10.88 -15.66 -14.97
CA GLN A 462 -11.21 -16.52 -16.10
C GLN A 462 -10.34 -17.78 -16.16
N ALA A 463 -9.04 -17.66 -15.87
CA ALA A 463 -8.13 -18.79 -15.84
C ALA A 463 -8.47 -19.81 -14.71
N VAL A 464 -8.90 -19.32 -13.54
CA VAL A 464 -9.22 -20.16 -12.36
C VAL A 464 -10.63 -20.74 -12.42
N LEU A 465 -11.62 -19.95 -12.87
CA LEU A 465 -13.04 -20.27 -12.75
C LEU A 465 -13.65 -20.82 -14.05
N LYS A 466 -12.86 -21.31 -15.02
CA LYS A 466 -13.37 -21.79 -16.32
C LYS A 466 -14.64 -22.66 -16.20
N GLY A 467 -15.80 -22.08 -16.54
CA GLY A 467 -17.12 -22.73 -16.49
C GLY A 467 -17.85 -22.72 -15.13
N GLU A 468 -17.28 -22.10 -14.11
CA GLU A 468 -17.76 -22.12 -12.71
C GLU A 468 -18.00 -20.69 -12.16
N MET A 469 -18.02 -19.68 -13.02
CA MET A 469 -18.19 -18.26 -12.65
C MET A 469 -19.49 -18.02 -11.87
N ASP A 470 -20.61 -18.56 -12.36
CA ASP A 470 -21.95 -18.29 -11.83
C ASP A 470 -22.21 -18.94 -10.46
N THR A 471 -21.40 -19.95 -10.10
CA THR A 471 -21.56 -20.74 -8.87
C THR A 471 -20.49 -20.43 -7.82
N THR A 472 -19.61 -19.45 -8.07
CA THR A 472 -18.48 -19.15 -7.19
C THR A 472 -18.61 -17.79 -6.52
N ILE A 473 -18.30 -17.74 -5.23
CA ILE A 473 -18.05 -16.52 -4.47
C ILE A 473 -16.54 -16.30 -4.42
N VAL A 474 -16.10 -15.08 -4.71
CA VAL A 474 -14.71 -14.65 -4.62
C VAL A 474 -14.59 -13.60 -3.54
N VAL A 475 -13.90 -13.92 -2.45
CA VAL A 475 -13.49 -12.94 -1.44
C VAL A 475 -12.21 -12.27 -1.93
N LEU A 476 -12.24 -10.95 -2.09
CA LEU A 476 -11.06 -10.15 -2.42
C LEU A 476 -10.69 -9.32 -1.19
N GLY A 477 -9.72 -9.82 -0.42
CA GLY A 477 -9.17 -9.14 0.76
C GLY A 477 -7.92 -8.35 0.40
N VAL A 478 -7.86 -7.07 0.74
CA VAL A 478 -6.65 -6.25 0.60
C VAL A 478 -6.14 -5.82 1.98
N ASP A 479 -5.00 -6.38 2.38
CA ASP A 479 -4.34 -6.12 3.66
C ASP A 479 -3.37 -4.95 3.57
N GLY A 480 -3.46 -4.05 4.54
CA GLY A 480 -2.44 -3.03 4.76
C GLY A 480 -2.43 -1.88 3.76
N MET A 481 -3.62 -1.42 3.34
CA MET A 481 -3.77 -0.35 2.33
C MET A 481 -3.02 0.96 2.66
N GLN A 482 -2.68 1.20 3.93
CA GLN A 482 -1.84 2.33 4.33
C GLN A 482 -0.43 2.33 3.73
N GLY A 483 0.04 1.19 3.21
CA GLY A 483 1.32 1.10 2.50
C GLY A 483 1.32 1.73 1.11
N LEU A 484 0.17 2.16 0.59
CA LEU A 484 0.07 2.76 -0.74
C LEU A 484 0.25 4.28 -0.69
N GLU A 485 0.94 4.82 -1.70
CA GLU A 485 1.10 6.26 -1.86
C GLU A 485 -0.26 6.96 -1.97
N GLY A 486 -0.39 8.12 -1.32
CA GLY A 486 -1.61 8.91 -1.29
C GLY A 486 -2.65 8.44 -0.26
N PHE A 487 -2.28 7.50 0.63
CA PHE A 487 -3.16 7.04 1.69
C PHE A 487 -3.76 8.19 2.51
N ASP A 488 -2.96 9.18 2.93
CA ASP A 488 -3.43 10.31 3.75
C ASP A 488 -4.19 11.39 2.97
N LEU A 489 -4.27 11.28 1.64
CA LEU A 489 -4.89 12.30 0.80
C LEU A 489 -6.39 12.05 0.64
N ARG A 490 -7.16 13.14 0.71
CA ARG A 490 -8.60 13.09 0.41
C ARG A 490 -8.81 12.76 -1.06
N ALA A 491 -10.00 12.27 -1.42
CA ALA A 491 -10.41 12.08 -2.81
C ALA A 491 -10.67 13.40 -3.56
N ASP A 492 -9.76 14.36 -3.50
CA ASP A 492 -9.69 15.56 -4.34
C ASP A 492 -8.90 15.26 -5.64
N GLU A 493 -8.63 16.29 -6.47
CA GLU A 493 -7.93 16.07 -7.75
C GLU A 493 -6.53 15.46 -7.55
N GLU A 494 -5.83 15.80 -6.47
CA GLU A 494 -4.50 15.29 -6.19
C GLU A 494 -4.55 13.84 -5.68
N GLY A 495 -5.42 13.55 -4.69
CA GLY A 495 -5.55 12.21 -4.13
C GLY A 495 -6.16 11.19 -5.10
N LYS A 496 -7.04 11.60 -6.01
CA LYS A 496 -7.62 10.71 -7.04
C LYS A 496 -6.57 10.13 -7.99
N GLY A 497 -5.49 10.86 -8.24
CA GLY A 497 -4.39 10.39 -9.08
C GLY A 497 -3.48 9.36 -8.40
N LYS A 498 -3.63 9.14 -7.09
CA LYS A 498 -2.69 8.33 -6.31
C LYS A 498 -3.02 6.84 -6.28
N PRO A 499 -1.99 5.98 -6.10
CA PRO A 499 -2.13 4.53 -6.02
C PRO A 499 -3.21 4.03 -5.08
N PHE A 500 -3.27 4.58 -3.86
CA PHE A 500 -4.27 4.21 -2.86
C PHE A 500 -5.69 4.30 -3.41
N TYR A 501 -6.07 5.47 -3.95
CA TYR A 501 -7.40 5.71 -4.50
C TYR A 501 -7.69 4.81 -5.71
N GLN A 502 -6.70 4.62 -6.59
CA GLN A 502 -6.85 3.79 -7.79
C GLN A 502 -7.07 2.31 -7.45
N VAL A 503 -6.39 1.77 -6.44
CA VAL A 503 -6.61 0.40 -5.95
C VAL A 503 -7.98 0.27 -5.28
N MET A 504 -8.37 1.24 -4.44
CA MET A 504 -9.72 1.28 -3.85
C MET A 504 -10.81 1.22 -4.93
N LEU A 505 -10.68 2.02 -5.99
CA LEU A 505 -11.62 2.02 -7.10
C LEU A 505 -11.65 0.70 -7.86
N GLU A 506 -10.51 0.05 -8.05
CA GLU A 506 -10.45 -1.24 -8.73
C GLU A 506 -11.13 -2.35 -7.92
N VAL A 507 -10.95 -2.35 -6.59
CA VAL A 507 -11.70 -3.26 -5.70
C VAL A 507 -13.19 -2.98 -5.80
N CYS A 508 -13.61 -1.71 -5.73
CA CYS A 508 -15.03 -1.34 -5.89
C CYS A 508 -15.58 -1.79 -7.24
N ARG A 509 -14.82 -1.62 -8.33
CA ARG A 509 -15.21 -2.07 -9.68
C ARG A 509 -15.52 -3.56 -9.71
N LEU A 510 -14.68 -4.39 -9.09
CA LEU A 510 -14.87 -5.84 -9.03
C LEU A 510 -16.10 -6.23 -8.21
N VAL A 511 -16.34 -5.53 -7.09
CA VAL A 511 -17.54 -5.74 -6.25
C VAL A 511 -18.81 -5.33 -7.00
N ASP A 512 -18.79 -4.16 -7.64
CA ASP A 512 -19.90 -3.56 -8.39
C ASP A 512 -20.15 -4.23 -9.76
N GLN A 513 -19.30 -5.17 -10.19
CA GLN A 513 -19.43 -5.81 -11.49
C GLN A 513 -20.75 -6.59 -11.55
N MET A 514 -21.57 -6.37 -12.59
CA MET A 514 -22.83 -7.10 -12.73
C MET A 514 -22.61 -8.58 -13.12
N ALA A 515 -21.55 -8.83 -13.88
CA ALA A 515 -21.19 -10.18 -14.30
C ALA A 515 -20.71 -11.03 -13.12
N SER A 516 -20.92 -12.34 -13.24
CA SER A 516 -20.31 -13.34 -12.37
C SER A 516 -18.78 -13.31 -12.47
N PRO A 517 -18.04 -13.67 -11.40
CA PRO A 517 -18.51 -14.26 -10.14
C PRO A 517 -19.03 -13.19 -9.16
N LEU A 518 -19.64 -13.64 -8.05
CA LEU A 518 -19.92 -12.74 -6.93
C LEU A 518 -18.61 -12.37 -6.25
N VAL A 519 -18.28 -11.08 -6.16
CA VAL A 519 -17.07 -10.61 -5.48
C VAL A 519 -17.43 -9.93 -4.17
N VAL A 520 -16.92 -10.44 -3.05
CA VAL A 520 -17.00 -9.83 -1.73
C VAL A 520 -15.69 -9.10 -1.47
N GLY A 521 -15.69 -7.76 -1.58
CA GLY A 521 -14.51 -6.95 -1.33
C GLY A 521 -14.34 -6.63 0.15
N CYS A 522 -13.13 -6.80 0.67
CA CYS A 522 -12.77 -6.43 2.03
C CYS A 522 -11.43 -5.71 2.07
N ILE A 523 -11.38 -4.59 2.81
CA ILE A 523 -10.18 -3.78 2.93
C ILE A 523 -9.80 -3.62 4.40
N THR A 524 -8.53 -3.84 4.69
CA THR A 524 -7.97 -3.54 6.01
C THR A 524 -6.92 -2.44 5.96
N ALA A 525 -6.90 -1.60 6.99
CA ALA A 525 -5.94 -0.51 7.14
C ALA A 525 -5.64 -0.21 8.61
N THR A 526 -4.55 0.49 8.92
CA THR A 526 -4.28 0.95 10.28
C THR A 526 -5.12 2.15 10.71
N GLN A 527 -5.62 2.92 9.76
CA GLN A 527 -6.38 4.15 10.00
C GLN A 527 -7.68 4.15 9.18
N LEU A 528 -8.58 5.07 9.50
CA LEU A 528 -9.82 5.26 8.75
C LEU A 528 -9.51 5.52 7.27
N VAL A 529 -10.25 4.90 6.35
CA VAL A 529 -10.06 5.04 4.89
C VAL A 529 -11.17 5.87 4.22
N ASP A 530 -12.07 6.43 5.01
CA ASP A 530 -13.29 7.07 4.52
C ASP A 530 -13.03 8.35 3.72
N HIS A 531 -11.95 9.06 4.03
CA HIS A 531 -11.51 10.23 3.27
C HIS A 531 -11.12 9.86 1.83
N GLY A 532 -10.62 8.64 1.61
CA GLY A 532 -10.29 8.08 0.31
C GLY A 532 -11.51 7.82 -0.57
N LEU A 533 -12.70 7.65 0.00
CA LEU A 533 -13.94 7.43 -0.75
C LEU A 533 -15.02 8.47 -0.42
N ALA A 534 -14.65 9.64 0.11
CA ALA A 534 -15.59 10.64 0.58
C ALA A 534 -16.60 11.10 -0.49
N SER A 535 -16.19 11.13 -1.76
CA SER A 535 -17.04 11.50 -2.91
C SER A 535 -17.67 10.29 -3.63
N SER A 536 -17.41 9.07 -3.18
CA SER A 536 -17.96 7.85 -3.80
C SER A 536 -19.29 7.45 -3.16
N PRO A 537 -20.31 7.10 -3.96
CA PRO A 537 -21.56 6.54 -3.46
C PRO A 537 -21.42 5.04 -3.13
N GLN A 538 -20.22 4.49 -2.99
CA GLN A 538 -20.04 3.11 -2.51
C GLN A 538 -20.55 2.97 -1.09
N ARG A 539 -21.44 2.00 -0.83
CA ARG A 539 -21.80 1.63 0.54
C ARG A 539 -20.61 0.98 1.23
N ARG A 540 -20.36 1.42 2.45
CA ARG A 540 -19.26 0.95 3.31
C ARG A 540 -19.86 0.27 4.52
N CYS A 541 -19.44 -0.96 4.77
CA CYS A 541 -19.81 -1.70 5.97
C CYS A 541 -18.57 -1.81 6.85
N ARG A 542 -18.58 -1.10 7.98
CA ARG A 542 -17.46 -1.09 8.92
C ARG A 542 -17.59 -2.25 9.88
N LEU A 543 -16.53 -3.04 10.03
CA LEU A 543 -16.50 -4.17 10.95
C LEU A 543 -15.55 -3.86 12.10
N THR A 544 -16.02 -4.09 13.32
CA THR A 544 -15.19 -3.93 14.53
C THR A 544 -14.49 -5.25 14.83
N LEU A 545 -13.16 -5.25 14.84
CA LEU A 545 -12.40 -6.46 15.14
C LEU A 545 -12.63 -6.94 16.58
N PRO A 546 -12.86 -8.22 16.82
CA PRO A 546 -13.00 -8.75 18.17
C PRO A 546 -11.67 -8.62 18.94
N ARG A 547 -11.76 -8.64 20.27
CA ARG A 547 -10.58 -8.74 21.14
C ARG A 547 -10.19 -10.19 21.29
N VAL A 548 -8.89 -10.47 21.41
CA VAL A 548 -8.42 -11.80 21.78
C VAL A 548 -8.68 -12.01 23.27
N THR A 549 -9.81 -12.66 23.59
CA THR A 549 -10.20 -12.92 24.98
C THR A 549 -9.60 -14.20 25.55
N ARG A 550 -9.18 -15.11 24.67
CA ARG A 550 -8.59 -16.40 25.01
C ARG A 550 -7.42 -16.68 24.08
N VAL A 551 -6.39 -17.32 24.62
CA VAL A 551 -5.18 -17.70 23.90
C VAL A 551 -5.16 -19.23 23.90
N GLU A 552 -6.02 -19.79 23.06
CA GLU A 552 -6.28 -21.24 22.97
C GLU A 552 -5.94 -21.71 21.55
N GLU A 553 -5.52 -22.97 21.39
CA GLU A 553 -5.40 -23.65 20.10
C GLU A 553 -6.20 -24.95 20.20
N ASN A 554 -7.26 -25.09 19.41
CA ASN A 554 -8.23 -26.20 19.50
C ASN A 554 -8.84 -26.36 20.91
N GLY A 555 -9.10 -25.23 21.59
CA GLY A 555 -9.63 -25.17 22.94
C GLY A 555 -8.59 -25.43 24.04
N GLU A 556 -7.32 -25.70 23.70
CA GLU A 556 -6.25 -25.88 24.68
C GLU A 556 -5.51 -24.59 24.94
N ASP A 557 -5.39 -24.21 26.22
CA ASP A 557 -4.74 -22.97 26.65
C ASP A 557 -3.24 -22.98 26.35
N GLN A 558 -2.80 -22.01 25.54
CA GLN A 558 -1.41 -21.89 25.06
C GLN A 558 -0.55 -20.95 25.92
N VAL A 559 -1.10 -20.34 26.97
CA VAL A 559 -0.33 -19.46 27.86
C VAL A 559 0.36 -20.31 28.92
N PRO A 560 1.70 -20.29 29.03
CA PRO A 560 2.41 -21.06 30.05
C PRO A 560 1.95 -20.72 31.47
N ALA A 561 2.04 -21.71 32.36
CA ALA A 561 1.62 -21.55 33.76
C ALA A 561 2.43 -20.43 34.44
N HIS A 562 1.72 -19.52 35.10
CA HIS A 562 2.31 -18.44 35.89
C HIS A 562 1.29 -17.95 36.91
N ARG A 563 1.74 -17.60 38.11
CA ARG A 563 0.86 -17.15 39.22
C ARG A 563 -0.03 -15.96 38.86
N LEU A 564 0.45 -15.07 37.99
CA LEU A 564 -0.28 -13.89 37.51
C LEU A 564 -0.84 -14.05 36.09
N LYS A 565 -0.89 -15.26 35.54
CA LYS A 565 -1.30 -15.51 34.15
C LYS A 565 -2.56 -14.74 33.75
N ASP A 566 -3.64 -14.85 34.51
CA ASP A 566 -4.91 -14.17 34.19
C ASP A 566 -4.80 -12.65 34.19
N LEU A 567 -4.06 -12.08 35.15
CA LEU A 567 -3.81 -10.63 35.21
C LEU A 567 -3.01 -10.18 33.99
N LEU A 568 -1.93 -10.89 33.68
CA LEU A 568 -1.04 -10.56 32.57
C LEU A 568 -1.80 -10.62 31.24
N VAL A 569 -2.58 -11.68 31.00
CA VAL A 569 -3.40 -11.83 29.79
C VAL A 569 -4.42 -10.69 29.68
N ARG A 570 -5.12 -10.35 30.77
CA ARG A 570 -6.09 -9.24 30.77
C ARG A 570 -5.42 -7.88 30.56
N ASP A 571 -4.24 -7.65 31.12
CA ASP A 571 -3.48 -6.41 30.95
C ASP A 571 -2.96 -6.22 29.51
N MET A 572 -2.83 -7.30 28.73
CA MET A 572 -2.59 -7.20 27.27
C MET A 572 -3.83 -6.70 26.51
N GLY A 573 -5.01 -6.61 27.15
CA GLY A 573 -6.20 -5.96 26.62
C GLY A 573 -6.78 -6.60 25.35
N GLY A 574 -6.46 -7.87 25.09
CA GLY A 574 -6.82 -8.57 23.85
C GLY A 574 -6.03 -8.12 22.61
N HIS A 575 -4.89 -7.45 22.82
CA HIS A 575 -3.98 -7.07 21.75
C HIS A 575 -3.11 -8.26 21.33
N GLY A 576 -3.39 -8.84 20.16
CA GLY A 576 -2.76 -10.09 19.70
C GLY A 576 -1.23 -10.08 19.79
N ARG A 577 -0.57 -9.01 19.37
CA ARG A 577 0.92 -8.92 19.44
C ARG A 577 1.48 -8.82 20.85
N ALA A 578 0.71 -8.24 21.78
CA ALA A 578 1.12 -8.16 23.17
C ALA A 578 0.95 -9.52 23.85
N LEU A 579 -0.12 -10.25 23.52
CA LEU A 579 -0.31 -11.63 23.94
C LEU A 579 0.77 -12.57 23.37
N GLU A 580 1.18 -12.40 22.12
CA GLU A 580 2.28 -13.20 21.56
C GLU A 580 3.59 -12.97 22.32
N ALA A 581 3.89 -11.69 22.60
CA ALA A 581 5.07 -11.33 23.38
C ALA A 581 4.98 -11.89 24.81
N LEU A 582 3.80 -11.91 25.41
CA LEU A 582 3.56 -12.53 26.72
C LEU A 582 3.80 -14.04 26.70
N VAL A 583 3.24 -14.76 25.72
CA VAL A 583 3.43 -16.22 25.58
C VAL A 583 4.90 -16.55 25.40
N GLN A 584 5.64 -15.75 24.63
CA GLN A 584 7.08 -15.92 24.44
C GLN A 584 7.86 -15.60 25.72
N ALA A 585 7.53 -14.50 26.40
CA ALA A 585 8.17 -14.12 27.66
C ALA A 585 7.94 -15.13 28.80
N LEU A 586 6.82 -15.84 28.76
CA LEU A 586 6.47 -16.88 29.72
C LEU A 586 7.05 -18.27 29.40
N GLN A 587 7.82 -18.41 28.31
CA GLN A 587 8.49 -19.68 28.04
C GLN A 587 9.56 -19.97 29.12
N PRO A 588 9.71 -21.22 29.59
CA PRO A 588 10.66 -21.58 30.64
C PRO A 588 12.10 -21.12 30.38
N GLU A 589 12.51 -21.10 29.11
CA GLU A 589 13.86 -20.69 28.69
C GLU A 589 14.07 -19.17 28.77
N SER A 590 12.99 -18.38 28.81
CA SER A 590 13.00 -16.91 28.78
C SER A 590 12.68 -16.27 30.13
N ILE A 591 12.10 -17.04 31.05
CA ILE A 591 11.46 -16.55 32.29
C ILE A 591 12.45 -16.01 33.35
N GLY A 592 13.75 -16.32 33.25
CA GLY A 592 14.74 -15.83 34.21
C GLY A 592 14.42 -16.26 35.65
N ASP A 593 14.24 -15.28 36.55
CA ASP A 593 13.82 -15.52 37.95
C ASP A 593 12.31 -15.76 38.12
N GLY A 594 11.53 -15.65 37.04
CA GLY A 594 10.08 -15.79 37.05
C GLY A 594 9.32 -14.72 37.80
N SER A 595 9.97 -13.59 38.13
CA SER A 595 9.28 -12.45 38.70
C SER A 595 8.36 -11.80 37.66
N ALA A 596 7.23 -11.26 38.12
CA ALA A 596 6.30 -10.53 37.25
C ALA A 596 6.98 -9.32 36.58
N ALA A 597 7.90 -8.67 37.30
CA ALA A 597 8.72 -7.59 36.78
C ALA A 597 9.63 -8.04 35.62
N ALA A 598 10.26 -9.22 35.72
CA ALA A 598 11.08 -9.79 34.65
C ALA A 598 10.23 -10.15 33.42
N VAL A 599 9.10 -10.82 33.61
CA VAL A 599 8.16 -11.18 32.52
C VAL A 599 7.68 -9.93 31.79
N ILE A 600 7.16 -8.93 32.52
CA ILE A 600 6.71 -7.67 31.93
C ILE A 600 7.86 -6.92 31.27
N GLY A 601 9.06 -6.92 31.87
CA GLY A 601 10.26 -6.35 31.26
C GLY A 601 10.60 -6.99 29.90
N ALA A 602 10.49 -8.32 29.81
CA ALA A 602 10.69 -9.06 28.57
C ALA A 602 9.61 -8.74 27.52
N VAL A 603 8.32 -8.70 27.92
CA VAL A 603 7.21 -8.28 27.04
C VAL A 603 7.46 -6.88 26.50
N MET A 604 7.76 -5.92 27.37
CA MET A 604 8.04 -4.54 26.98
C MET A 604 9.22 -4.45 26.02
N SER A 605 10.29 -5.21 26.26
CA SER A 605 11.47 -5.25 25.38
C SER A 605 11.10 -5.73 23.97
N GLN A 606 10.37 -6.84 23.87
CA GLN A 606 9.92 -7.38 22.58
C GLN A 606 8.99 -6.41 21.84
N LEU A 607 8.04 -5.79 22.55
CA LEU A 607 7.14 -4.81 21.95
C LEU A 607 7.90 -3.55 21.49
N THR A 608 8.89 -3.08 22.25
CA THR A 608 9.74 -1.95 21.85
C THR A 608 10.56 -2.28 20.60
N GLN A 609 11.08 -3.51 20.48
CA GLN A 609 11.80 -3.94 19.28
C GLN A 609 10.88 -4.02 18.05
N LYS A 610 9.65 -4.52 18.24
CA LYS A 610 8.66 -4.66 17.16
C LYS A 610 8.08 -3.32 16.72
N TYR A 611 8.01 -2.38 17.64
CA TYR A 611 7.47 -1.05 17.43
C TYR A 611 8.51 -0.02 17.90
N PRO A 612 9.62 0.18 17.17
CA PRO A 612 10.68 1.12 17.59
C PRO A 612 10.17 2.57 17.68
N ASN A 613 9.08 2.88 16.98
CA ASN A 613 8.39 4.16 17.03
C ASN A 613 7.33 4.25 18.14
N LEU A 614 7.27 3.31 19.09
CA LEU A 614 6.32 3.37 20.22
C LEU A 614 6.44 4.69 21.01
N ALA A 615 7.67 5.19 21.13
CA ALA A 615 7.94 6.48 21.74
C ALA A 615 7.30 7.67 20.98
N ARG A 616 6.85 7.45 19.73
CA ARG A 616 6.44 8.46 18.75
C ARG A 616 4.97 8.38 18.31
N LEU A 617 4.22 7.34 18.71
CA LEU A 617 2.77 7.11 18.58
C LEU A 617 1.97 8.34 18.02
N GLY A 618 1.97 8.52 16.69
CA GLY A 618 1.18 9.54 15.99
C GLY A 618 1.79 10.95 15.84
N ARG A 619 3.08 11.21 16.10
CA ARG A 619 3.74 12.50 15.82
C ARG A 619 4.57 12.50 14.55
N SER A 620 4.48 13.59 13.78
CA SER A 620 5.31 13.86 12.60
C SER A 620 6.71 14.42 12.92
N ASP A 621 6.99 14.83 14.16
CA ASP A 621 8.15 15.67 14.52
C ASP A 621 9.29 14.97 15.29
N GLY A 622 9.19 13.67 15.54
CA GLY A 622 10.30 12.87 16.10
C GLY A 622 10.57 13.02 17.61
N SER A 623 9.74 13.76 18.35
CA SER A 623 9.83 13.88 19.83
C SER A 623 9.03 12.78 20.55
N THR A 624 9.44 12.41 21.78
CA THR A 624 8.62 11.56 22.68
C THR A 624 7.30 12.24 23.00
N PHE A 625 6.25 11.48 23.37
CA PHE A 625 5.03 12.05 23.95
C PHE A 625 5.36 13.13 25.00
N ASP A 626 4.71 14.29 24.90
CA ASP A 626 4.63 15.17 26.06
C ASP A 626 3.60 14.62 27.06
N ASP A 627 3.86 14.82 28.35
CA ASP A 627 3.02 14.30 29.43
C ASP A 627 1.55 14.76 29.30
N GLY A 628 1.32 15.95 28.74
CA GLY A 628 -0.02 16.50 28.52
C GLY A 628 -0.83 15.71 27.49
N SER A 629 -0.19 15.24 26.42
CA SER A 629 -0.82 14.38 25.41
C SER A 629 -1.15 12.99 25.96
N ILE A 630 -0.26 12.39 26.76
CA ILE A 630 -0.55 11.13 27.47
C ILE A 630 -1.75 11.34 28.39
N LYS A 631 -1.72 12.39 29.22
CA LYS A 631 -2.81 12.73 30.13
C LYS A 631 -4.13 12.89 29.38
N ALA A 632 -4.16 13.57 28.23
CA ALA A 632 -5.36 13.76 27.43
C ALA A 632 -5.96 12.43 26.92
N ILE A 633 -5.12 11.51 26.44
CA ILE A 633 -5.54 10.17 26.00
C ILE A 633 -6.12 9.38 27.17
N LEU A 634 -5.43 9.37 28.31
CA LEU A 634 -5.86 8.61 29.48
C LEU A 634 -7.16 9.16 30.09
N ARG A 635 -7.31 10.49 30.10
CA ARG A 635 -8.56 11.17 30.48
C ARG A 635 -9.70 10.77 29.57
N ALA A 636 -9.52 10.80 28.25
CA ALA A 636 -10.54 10.39 27.30
C ALA A 636 -10.94 8.91 27.49
N ALA A 637 -9.96 8.04 27.70
CA ALA A 637 -10.18 6.61 27.90
C ALA A 637 -10.96 6.30 29.21
N LEU A 638 -10.68 7.01 30.30
CA LEU A 638 -11.27 6.73 31.62
C LEU A 638 -12.60 7.46 31.88
N SER A 639 -12.76 8.66 31.31
CA SER A 639 -14.02 9.42 31.40
C SER A 639 -15.13 8.83 30.51
N GLY A 640 -14.78 7.93 29.58
CA GLY A 640 -15.70 7.45 28.55
C GLY A 640 -16.13 8.61 27.63
N LYS A 641 -15.27 9.60 27.42
CA LYS A 641 -15.55 10.73 26.55
C LYS A 641 -15.59 10.26 25.09
N LEU A 642 -16.65 10.65 24.39
CA LEU A 642 -16.76 10.49 22.96
C LEU A 642 -15.90 11.57 22.27
N VAL A 643 -14.90 11.16 21.49
CA VAL A 643 -13.99 12.06 20.77
C VAL A 643 -14.44 12.15 19.33
N ARG A 644 -14.49 13.36 18.76
CA ARG A 644 -14.87 13.55 17.36
C ARG A 644 -13.72 13.16 16.44
N SER A 645 -14.02 12.52 15.30
CA SER A 645 -13.02 12.21 14.27
C SER A 645 -12.35 13.49 13.75
N GLY A 646 -11.03 13.45 13.62
CA GLY A 646 -10.15 14.58 13.29
C GLY A 646 -9.74 15.48 14.45
N ASP A 647 -10.32 15.32 15.66
CA ASP A 647 -9.92 16.12 16.82
C ASP A 647 -8.60 15.61 17.41
N LYS A 648 -7.76 16.55 17.87
CA LYS A 648 -6.53 16.22 18.59
C LYS A 648 -6.77 16.09 20.08
N LEU A 649 -6.07 15.15 20.70
CA LEU A 649 -5.95 14.99 22.15
C LEU A 649 -4.59 15.50 22.60
N GLY A 650 -4.57 16.72 23.14
CA GLY A 650 -3.33 17.47 23.29
C GLY A 650 -2.71 17.74 21.92
N ASN A 651 -1.49 17.24 21.69
CA ASN A 651 -0.79 17.38 20.42
C ASN A 651 -0.91 16.16 19.51
N VAL A 652 -1.67 15.14 19.92
CA VAL A 652 -1.73 13.85 19.24
C VAL A 652 -3.06 13.65 18.53
N ASP A 653 -2.99 13.21 17.28
CA ASP A 653 -4.13 12.69 16.53
C ASP A 653 -4.29 11.20 16.88
N ALA A 654 -5.34 10.86 17.63
CA ALA A 654 -5.51 9.50 18.13
C ALA A 654 -5.83 8.49 17.00
N GLU A 655 -6.37 8.95 15.87
CA GLU A 655 -6.62 8.10 14.69
C GLU A 655 -5.33 7.71 13.97
N LYS A 656 -4.25 8.47 14.20
CA LYS A 656 -2.88 8.20 13.73
C LYS A 656 -1.98 7.59 14.80
N ALA A 657 -2.48 7.48 16.02
CA ALA A 657 -1.73 6.94 17.14
C ALA A 657 -1.75 5.41 17.07
N ASP A 658 -0.64 4.83 16.64
CA ASP A 658 -0.47 3.37 16.63
C ASP A 658 -0.75 2.79 18.01
N LEU A 659 -1.28 1.56 18.10
CA LEU A 659 -1.42 0.77 19.35
C LEU A 659 -2.56 1.16 20.29
N ILE A 660 -3.20 2.31 20.06
CA ILE A 660 -4.49 2.63 20.68
C ILE A 660 -5.60 1.95 19.89
N ARG A 661 -6.61 1.43 20.58
CA ARG A 661 -7.81 0.89 19.95
C ARG A 661 -8.90 1.95 19.97
N LEU A 662 -9.56 2.14 18.84
CA LEU A 662 -10.64 3.10 18.67
C LEU A 662 -11.93 2.35 18.40
N ARG A 663 -12.97 2.65 19.18
CA ARG A 663 -14.33 2.12 18.99
C ARG A 663 -15.22 3.24 18.47
N TYR A 664 -15.46 3.24 17.16
CA TYR A 664 -16.26 4.27 16.51
C TYR A 664 -17.75 4.06 16.76
N ASN A 665 -18.52 5.13 16.68
CA ASN A 665 -19.97 5.06 16.51
C ASN A 665 -20.33 4.62 15.07
N ASP A 666 -21.59 4.31 14.82
CA ASP A 666 -22.06 3.79 13.52
C ASP A 666 -21.75 4.75 12.35
N GLU A 667 -21.83 6.05 12.60
CA GLU A 667 -21.53 7.11 11.63
C GLU A 667 -20.03 7.28 11.36
N ALA A 668 -19.17 6.72 12.20
CA ALA A 668 -17.73 7.01 12.29
C ALA A 668 -17.40 8.51 12.44
N SER A 669 -18.34 9.29 12.98
CA SER A 669 -18.17 10.70 13.27
C SER A 669 -17.44 10.91 14.60
N HIS A 670 -17.51 9.92 15.49
CA HIS A 670 -16.89 9.95 16.81
C HIS A 670 -16.41 8.56 17.24
N TYR A 671 -15.53 8.50 18.25
CA TYR A 671 -15.01 7.26 18.80
C TYR A 671 -14.71 7.33 20.30
N TYR A 672 -14.70 6.17 20.94
CA TYR A 672 -14.11 5.95 22.26
C TYR A 672 -12.68 5.44 22.13
N ILE A 673 -11.86 5.78 23.12
CA ILE A 673 -10.48 5.32 23.22
C ILE A 673 -10.38 4.15 24.18
N GLU A 674 -9.75 3.08 23.71
CA GLU A 674 -9.46 1.88 24.50
C GLU A 674 -7.95 1.63 24.47
N VAL A 675 -7.34 1.58 25.65
CA VAL A 675 -5.90 1.36 25.80
C VAL A 675 -5.67 0.11 26.65
N PRO A 676 -5.03 -0.94 26.10
CA PRO A 676 -4.51 -2.03 26.92
C PRO A 676 -3.58 -1.53 28.04
N TYR A 677 -3.67 -2.11 29.24
CA TYR A 677 -2.85 -1.68 30.38
C TYR A 677 -1.35 -1.78 30.09
N ILE A 678 -0.89 -2.79 29.32
CA ILE A 678 0.53 -2.89 28.95
C ILE A 678 1.05 -1.63 28.25
N TRP A 679 0.25 -1.02 27.38
CA TRP A 679 0.63 0.22 26.69
C TRP A 679 0.67 1.40 27.65
N LEU A 680 -0.30 1.50 28.56
CA LEU A 680 -0.25 2.45 29.66
C LEU A 680 1.03 2.29 30.47
N HIS A 681 1.37 1.07 30.86
CA HIS A 681 2.56 0.78 31.66
C HIS A 681 3.85 1.17 30.93
N MET A 682 3.94 0.91 29.63
CA MET A 682 5.06 1.35 28.79
C MET A 682 5.15 2.88 28.71
N MET A 683 4.04 3.57 28.45
CA MET A 683 3.99 5.04 28.39
C MET A 683 4.40 5.65 29.73
N LEU A 684 3.88 5.14 30.84
CA LEU A 684 4.18 5.63 32.18
C LEU A 684 5.61 5.34 32.61
N LYS A 685 6.24 4.24 32.16
CA LYS A 685 7.67 3.95 32.46
C LYS A 685 8.63 4.84 31.67
N ALA A 686 8.22 5.37 30.53
CA ALA A 686 9.03 6.26 29.71
C ALA A 686 9.12 7.69 30.28
N THR A 687 8.28 8.04 31.25
CA THR A 687 8.20 9.37 31.86
C THR A 687 8.44 9.31 33.37
N ASN A 688 9.04 10.38 33.92
CA ASN A 688 9.25 10.59 35.35
C ASN A 688 8.30 11.66 35.92
N SER A 689 7.23 11.99 35.21
CA SER A 689 6.29 13.04 35.59
C SER A 689 5.51 12.71 36.87
N GLU A 690 5.53 13.63 37.83
CA GLU A 690 4.70 13.53 39.04
C GLU A 690 3.20 13.61 38.69
N ASP A 691 2.84 14.38 37.65
CA ASP A 691 1.46 14.51 37.16
C ASP A 691 0.86 13.21 36.63
N LEU A 692 1.72 12.28 36.20
CA LEU A 692 1.33 10.98 35.68
C LEU A 692 1.43 9.86 36.74
N ALA A 693 2.00 10.15 37.92
CA ALA A 693 2.12 9.18 39.01
C ALA A 693 0.76 8.56 39.43
N PRO A 694 -0.37 9.31 39.52
CA PRO A 694 -1.66 8.73 39.89
C PRO A 694 -2.14 7.62 38.95
N TRP A 695 -1.74 7.63 37.67
CA TRP A 695 -2.16 6.66 36.66
C TRP A 695 -1.49 5.28 36.81
N ARG A 696 -0.43 5.18 37.63
CA ARG A 696 0.22 3.91 37.99
C ARG A 696 -0.59 3.19 39.07
N LEU A 697 -1.72 2.60 38.70
CA LEU A 697 -2.59 1.88 39.63
C LEU A 697 -2.05 0.48 39.94
N MET A 698 -1.44 0.33 41.12
CA MET A 698 -0.86 -0.90 41.68
C MET A 698 0.30 -1.49 40.87
N ASP A 699 1.34 -1.98 41.54
CA ASP A 699 2.41 -2.73 40.86
C ASP A 699 2.05 -4.21 40.72
N TYR A 700 2.61 -4.91 39.74
CA TYR A 700 2.44 -6.36 39.60
C TYR A 700 2.91 -7.12 40.84
N ASP A 701 3.94 -6.63 41.53
CA ASP A 701 4.44 -7.21 42.79
C ASP A 701 3.39 -7.20 43.91
N GLN A 702 2.43 -6.27 43.86
CA GLN A 702 1.32 -6.24 44.82
C GLN A 702 0.41 -7.47 44.64
N PHE A 703 0.25 -7.94 43.40
CA PHE A 703 -0.53 -9.13 43.07
C PHE A 703 0.23 -10.45 43.26
N LEU A 704 1.55 -10.42 43.52
CA LEU A 704 2.32 -11.61 43.90
C LEU A 704 2.13 -12.00 45.35
N ARG A 705 1.57 -11.12 46.20
CA ARG A 705 1.26 -11.46 47.59
C ARG A 705 -0.01 -12.32 47.64
N ASP A 706 -0.13 -13.16 48.65
CA ASP A 706 -1.38 -13.89 48.87
C ASP A 706 -2.50 -12.87 49.14
N PRO A 707 -3.62 -12.94 48.39
CA PRO A 707 -4.70 -11.99 48.57
C PRO A 707 -5.28 -12.14 49.99
N PRO A 708 -5.54 -11.03 50.71
CA PRO A 708 -6.23 -11.08 51.98
C PRO A 708 -7.60 -11.76 51.83
N GLN A 709 -7.90 -12.76 52.65
CA GLN A 709 -9.19 -13.47 52.59
C GLN A 709 -10.40 -12.61 53.01
N ASP A 710 -10.17 -11.42 53.55
CA ASP A 710 -11.21 -10.52 54.06
C ASP A 710 -11.72 -9.48 53.03
N GLY A 711 -11.22 -9.51 51.79
CA GLY A 711 -11.62 -8.57 50.74
C GLY A 711 -10.97 -7.18 50.85
N ALA A 712 -10.00 -6.99 51.75
CA ALA A 712 -9.32 -5.69 51.89
C ALA A 712 -8.63 -5.21 50.60
N GLU A 713 -8.13 -6.13 49.77
CA GLU A 713 -7.53 -5.77 48.47
C GLU A 713 -8.57 -5.21 47.48
N TRP A 714 -9.80 -5.73 47.52
CA TRP A 714 -10.92 -5.20 46.74
C TRP A 714 -11.28 -3.77 47.17
N GLU A 715 -11.31 -3.51 48.49
CA GLU A 715 -11.57 -2.18 49.03
C GLU A 715 -10.45 -1.18 48.68
N GLU A 716 -9.19 -1.61 48.83
CA GLU A 716 -8.02 -0.79 48.53
C GLU A 716 -7.92 -0.45 47.03
N PHE A 717 -8.22 -1.41 46.16
CA PHE A 717 -8.28 -1.17 44.71
C PHE A 717 -9.35 -0.15 44.36
N ASN A 718 -10.59 -0.32 44.83
CA ASN A 718 -11.69 0.56 44.43
C ASN A 718 -11.54 1.98 44.97
N THR A 719 -11.01 2.15 46.18
CA THR A 719 -10.69 3.48 46.70
C THR A 719 -9.56 4.16 45.91
N ALA A 720 -8.51 3.41 45.53
CA ALA A 720 -7.47 3.95 44.65
C ALA A 720 -7.98 4.27 43.25
N PHE A 721 -8.87 3.43 42.71
CA PHE A 721 -9.48 3.64 41.40
C PHE A 721 -10.43 4.86 41.40
N ARG A 722 -11.20 5.08 42.47
CA ARG A 722 -12.05 6.27 42.60
C ARG A 722 -11.21 7.56 42.66
N VAL A 723 -10.05 7.51 43.33
CA VAL A 723 -9.07 8.60 43.28
C VAL A 723 -8.59 8.81 41.85
N LEU A 724 -8.14 7.76 41.17
CA LEU A 724 -7.70 7.85 39.78
C LEU A 724 -8.78 8.44 38.86
N ARG A 725 -10.05 8.05 39.02
CA ARG A 725 -11.17 8.62 38.24
C ARG A 725 -11.31 10.13 38.40
N SER A 726 -10.97 10.71 39.56
CA SER A 726 -10.99 12.18 39.70
C SER A 726 -9.94 12.89 38.83
N TRP A 727 -8.82 12.21 38.51
CA TRP A 727 -7.79 12.73 37.62
C TRP A 727 -8.15 12.62 36.14
N ALA A 728 -9.24 11.92 35.81
CA ALA A 728 -9.80 11.87 34.46
C ALA A 728 -10.38 13.23 34.02
N PHE A 729 -10.62 14.14 34.96
CA PHE A 729 -11.19 15.46 34.77
C PHE A 729 -10.22 16.55 35.29
N GLU A 730 -10.47 17.80 34.94
CA GLU A 730 -9.72 18.93 35.49
C GLU A 730 -10.13 19.24 36.93
N GLU A 731 -9.22 19.88 37.66
CA GLU A 731 -9.47 20.36 39.01
C GLU A 731 -10.54 21.46 38.97
N LYS A 732 -11.60 21.33 39.77
CA LYS A 732 -12.79 22.22 39.82
C LYS A 732 -13.64 22.21 38.54
N GLU A 733 -13.50 21.20 37.70
CA GLU A 733 -14.40 21.00 36.55
C GLU A 733 -15.80 20.61 37.05
N GLU A 734 -16.84 21.19 36.45
CA GLU A 734 -18.22 20.76 36.68
C GLU A 734 -18.53 19.55 35.80
N VAL A 735 -18.82 18.40 36.42
CA VAL A 735 -18.93 17.11 35.74
C VAL A 735 -20.25 16.43 36.12
N PRO A 736 -21.00 15.85 35.18
CA PRO A 736 -22.17 15.06 35.51
C PRO A 736 -21.77 13.73 36.18
N VAL A 737 -22.58 13.25 37.12
CA VAL A 737 -22.37 11.96 37.79
C VAL A 737 -22.24 10.81 36.78
N SER A 738 -22.94 10.89 35.64
CA SER A 738 -22.81 9.92 34.53
C SER A 738 -21.41 9.82 33.95
N SER A 739 -20.68 10.93 33.81
CA SER A 739 -19.28 10.92 33.35
C SER A 739 -18.34 10.44 34.46
N LEU A 740 -18.57 10.90 35.70
CA LEU A 740 -17.76 10.50 36.86
C LEU A 740 -17.79 8.99 37.12
N HIS A 741 -18.94 8.35 36.86
CA HIS A 741 -19.15 6.90 36.96
C HIS A 741 -19.48 6.24 35.62
N SER A 742 -18.92 6.75 34.52
CA SER A 742 -19.10 6.20 33.18
C SER A 742 -18.88 4.67 33.15
N GLY A 743 -19.81 3.93 32.53
CA GLY A 743 -19.81 2.46 32.50
C GLY A 743 -20.50 1.78 33.70
N ALA A 744 -20.94 2.53 34.72
CA ALA A 744 -21.81 2.02 35.78
C ALA A 744 -23.29 2.06 35.39
N ILE A 745 -24.11 1.31 36.12
CA ILE A 745 -25.57 1.47 36.07
C ILE A 745 -25.96 2.53 37.08
N ILE A 746 -26.64 3.60 36.66
CA ILE A 746 -27.00 4.74 37.51
C ILE A 746 -28.52 4.81 37.60
N GLN A 747 -29.05 4.97 38.82
CA GLN A 747 -30.47 5.08 39.08
C GLN A 747 -30.79 6.12 40.16
N PRO A 748 -31.90 6.87 40.03
CA PRO A 748 -32.69 7.04 38.81
C PRO A 748 -31.91 7.80 37.72
N ASP A 749 -32.42 7.89 36.50
CA ASP A 749 -31.77 8.61 35.39
C ASP A 749 -31.47 10.08 35.74
N THR A 750 -32.30 10.71 36.59
CA THR A 750 -32.07 12.08 37.08
C THR A 750 -30.79 12.22 37.92
N LEU A 751 -30.29 11.14 38.52
CA LEU A 751 -28.98 11.16 39.18
C LEU A 751 -27.85 11.29 38.15
N ALA A 752 -27.99 10.67 36.97
CA ALA A 752 -26.97 10.65 35.94
C ALA A 752 -26.66 12.06 35.41
N GLU A 753 -27.67 12.93 35.38
CA GLU A 753 -27.58 14.33 34.95
C GLU A 753 -27.12 15.30 36.06
N LYS A 754 -27.06 14.83 37.31
CA LYS A 754 -26.68 15.69 38.45
C LYS A 754 -25.22 16.14 38.29
N MET A 755 -25.00 17.45 38.33
CA MET A 755 -23.68 18.07 38.20
C MET A 755 -22.97 18.21 39.55
N VAL A 756 -21.69 17.84 39.60
CA VAL A 756 -20.81 17.95 40.76
C VAL A 756 -19.48 18.58 40.38
N ILE A 757 -18.83 19.25 41.34
CA ILE A 757 -17.50 19.82 41.16
C ILE A 757 -16.45 18.74 41.42
N ASN A 758 -15.65 18.43 40.41
CA ASN A 758 -14.56 17.46 40.51
C ASN A 758 -13.35 18.07 41.23
N HIS A 759 -12.76 17.30 42.13
CA HIS A 759 -11.48 17.60 42.77
C HIS A 759 -10.57 16.38 42.70
N HIS A 760 -9.27 16.59 42.48
CA HIS A 760 -8.25 15.56 42.50
C HIS A 760 -8.10 15.00 43.91
N LEU A 761 -8.65 13.80 44.11
CA LEU A 761 -8.83 13.23 45.44
C LEU A 761 -7.51 12.74 46.06
N LYS A 762 -7.46 12.80 47.38
CA LYS A 762 -6.44 12.20 48.25
C LYS A 762 -7.09 11.07 49.05
N ARG A 763 -6.39 9.93 49.12
CA ARG A 763 -6.85 8.75 49.84
C ARG A 763 -6.27 8.71 51.24
N PHE A 764 -7.11 8.42 52.24
CA PHE A 764 -6.71 8.14 53.61
C PHE A 764 -7.39 6.89 54.16
N LYS A 765 -6.81 6.27 55.19
CA LYS A 765 -7.41 5.12 55.88
C LYS A 765 -7.75 5.48 57.33
N ALA A 766 -9.02 5.36 57.71
CA ALA A 766 -9.46 5.67 59.06
C ALA A 766 -8.80 4.74 60.10
N LYS A 767 -8.40 5.31 61.24
CA LYS A 767 -7.96 4.54 62.42
C LYS A 767 -9.14 3.86 63.11
N GLN A 768 -10.33 4.45 63.01
CA GLN A 768 -11.54 4.03 63.70
C GLN A 768 -12.67 3.79 62.70
N ARG A 769 -13.72 3.11 63.12
CA ARG A 769 -14.95 2.99 62.32
C ARG A 769 -15.65 4.34 62.33
N ILE A 770 -16.00 4.84 61.16
CA ILE A 770 -16.67 6.14 61.00
C ILE A 770 -18.05 5.98 60.37
N ALA A 771 -18.94 6.93 60.67
CA ALA A 771 -20.17 7.11 59.92
C ALA A 771 -19.88 7.70 58.52
N THR A 772 -20.79 7.49 57.58
CA THR A 772 -20.61 7.87 56.16
C THR A 772 -21.72 8.77 55.62
N ALA A 773 -22.89 8.84 56.27
CA ALA A 773 -23.97 9.73 55.87
C ALA A 773 -23.56 11.19 55.98
N SER A 774 -23.95 12.04 55.03
CA SER A 774 -23.47 13.42 54.91
C SER A 774 -23.59 14.28 56.17
N ASN A 775 -24.62 14.07 56.99
CA ASN A 775 -24.85 14.80 58.24
C ASN A 775 -23.89 14.45 59.37
N VAL A 776 -23.23 13.28 59.33
CA VAL A 776 -22.36 12.78 60.41
C VAL A 776 -21.07 12.12 59.91
N CYS A 777 -20.77 12.20 58.61
CA CYS A 777 -19.65 11.49 58.00
C CYS A 777 -18.34 11.83 58.71
N GLY A 778 -17.47 10.85 58.98
CA GLY A 778 -16.21 11.05 59.70
C GLY A 778 -16.31 10.87 61.22
N ASN A 779 -17.49 11.06 61.82
CA ASN A 779 -17.65 10.87 63.26
C ASN A 779 -17.50 9.38 63.63
N PRO A 780 -16.89 9.05 64.79
CA PRO A 780 -16.73 7.67 65.23
C PRO A 780 -18.08 6.96 65.38
N LYS A 781 -18.20 5.73 64.87
CA LYS A 781 -19.41 4.91 64.97
C LYS A 781 -19.14 3.68 65.87
N PRO A 782 -19.87 3.49 66.99
CA PRO A 782 -19.70 2.34 67.88
C PRO A 782 -20.15 1.02 67.22
N LEU A 783 -19.80 -0.11 67.85
CA LEU A 783 -20.32 -1.44 67.49
C LEU A 783 -21.86 -1.47 67.56
N GLN A 784 -22.46 -2.31 66.71
CA GLN A 784 -23.90 -2.49 66.43
C GLN A 784 -24.90 -1.91 67.45
N GLY A 785 -25.86 -1.10 66.97
CA GLY A 785 -27.08 -0.75 67.71
C GLY A 785 -27.03 0.54 68.55
N SER A 786 -25.91 1.26 68.60
CA SER A 786 -25.78 2.52 69.36
C SER A 786 -25.84 3.77 68.47
N ALA A 787 -26.54 4.80 68.95
CA ALA A 787 -26.82 6.07 68.29
C ALA A 787 -25.70 7.12 68.42
N ALA A 788 -24.46 6.75 68.77
CA ALA A 788 -23.41 7.76 68.96
C ALA A 788 -22.97 8.37 67.62
N THR A 789 -23.48 9.57 67.36
CA THR A 789 -23.27 10.43 66.18
C THR A 789 -22.51 11.71 66.52
N LYS A 790 -22.07 11.87 67.76
CA LYS A 790 -21.30 13.04 68.21
C LYS A 790 -19.81 12.85 67.91
N PRO A 791 -19.09 13.91 67.51
CA PRO A 791 -17.63 13.86 67.35
C PRO A 791 -16.98 13.41 68.67
N ALA A 792 -15.80 12.77 68.60
CA ALA A 792 -14.99 12.59 69.80
C ALA A 792 -14.67 13.97 70.40
N SER A 793 -14.42 14.05 71.72
CA SER A 793 -14.22 15.32 72.44
C SER A 793 -13.13 16.25 71.87
N HIS A 794 -12.24 15.72 71.03
CA HIS A 794 -11.12 16.45 70.41
C HIS A 794 -11.18 16.55 68.88
N LEU A 795 -12.29 16.11 68.26
CA LEU A 795 -12.52 16.20 66.81
C LEU A 795 -13.66 17.19 66.53
N LYS A 796 -13.52 17.99 65.48
CA LYS A 796 -14.66 18.77 64.97
C LYS A 796 -15.62 17.84 64.22
N MET A 797 -16.82 18.37 63.95
CA MET A 797 -17.79 17.70 63.09
C MET A 797 -17.15 17.40 61.73
N HIS A 798 -17.28 16.16 61.26
CA HIS A 798 -16.68 15.63 60.04
C HIS A 798 -15.16 15.40 60.03
N GLU A 799 -14.48 15.57 61.16
CA GLU A 799 -13.07 15.19 61.26
C GLU A 799 -12.93 13.72 61.71
N CYS A 800 -11.92 13.02 61.18
CA CYS A 800 -11.61 11.66 61.60
C CYS A 800 -10.10 11.42 61.68
N TYR A 801 -9.71 10.54 62.60
CA TYR A 801 -8.31 10.12 62.72
C TYR A 801 -7.94 9.13 61.62
N VAL A 802 -6.78 9.34 61.00
CA VAL A 802 -6.28 8.50 59.90
C VAL A 802 -4.96 7.83 60.26
N LYS A 803 -4.65 6.72 59.57
CA LYS A 803 -3.46 5.90 59.82
C LYS A 803 -2.17 6.56 59.33
N GLU A 804 -2.26 7.48 58.37
CA GLU A 804 -1.12 8.19 57.80
C GLU A 804 -0.36 9.00 58.88
N THR A 805 0.94 8.72 58.99
CA THR A 805 1.81 9.21 60.08
C THR A 805 2.03 10.72 60.08
N LYS A 806 1.92 11.38 58.93
CA LYS A 806 2.21 12.82 58.78
C LYS A 806 1.02 13.75 59.06
N VAL A 807 -0.21 13.27 58.88
CA VAL A 807 -1.42 14.11 58.88
C VAL A 807 -2.24 13.92 60.17
N GLY A 808 -2.35 12.68 60.67
CA GLY A 808 -3.01 12.36 61.95
C GLY A 808 -4.54 12.45 61.93
N THR A 809 -5.11 13.52 61.34
CA THR A 809 -6.55 13.81 61.26
C THR A 809 -6.89 14.46 59.91
N VAL A 810 -8.03 14.12 59.31
CA VAL A 810 -8.54 14.76 58.07
C VAL A 810 -9.98 15.22 58.25
N SER A 811 -10.40 16.24 57.50
CA SER A 811 -11.77 16.74 57.48
C SER A 811 -12.49 16.31 56.22
N LEU A 812 -13.64 15.65 56.36
CA LEU A 812 -14.53 15.36 55.23
C LEU A 812 -15.33 16.59 54.76
N GLN A 813 -15.16 17.77 55.38
CA GLN A 813 -15.65 19.01 54.76
C GLN A 813 -14.83 19.42 53.53
N GLU A 814 -13.60 18.92 53.42
CA GLU A 814 -12.76 19.09 52.24
C GLU A 814 -13.23 18.12 51.14
N THR A 815 -13.51 18.66 49.96
CA THR A 815 -14.06 17.92 48.81
C THR A 815 -13.02 17.14 48.04
N ASP A 816 -11.74 17.24 48.40
CA ASP A 816 -10.63 16.47 47.86
C ASP A 816 -10.24 15.26 48.74
N VAL A 817 -11.01 14.94 49.78
CA VAL A 817 -10.69 13.87 50.75
C VAL A 817 -11.59 12.65 50.56
N LEU A 818 -10.96 11.50 50.30
CA LEU A 818 -11.59 10.17 50.30
C LEU A 818 -11.06 9.32 51.45
N VAL A 819 -11.95 8.81 52.30
CA VAL A 819 -11.59 8.01 53.47
C VAL A 819 -12.07 6.57 53.32
N LEU A 820 -11.13 5.62 53.31
CA LEU A 820 -11.41 4.20 53.51
C LEU A 820 -11.67 3.92 54.99
N ASN A 821 -12.81 3.32 55.30
CA ASN A 821 -13.24 3.04 56.66
C ASN A 821 -12.39 1.95 57.32
N ALA A 822 -12.45 1.86 58.64
CA ALA A 822 -11.79 0.78 59.37
C ALA A 822 -12.57 -0.54 59.21
N LYS A 823 -11.84 -1.66 59.21
CA LYS A 823 -12.40 -3.01 59.05
C LYS A 823 -13.60 -3.28 59.97
N GLY A 824 -14.65 -3.86 59.40
CA GLY A 824 -15.89 -4.19 60.10
C GLY A 824 -16.76 -2.98 60.43
N ALA A 825 -16.65 -1.91 59.65
CA ALA A 825 -17.52 -0.74 59.78
C ALA A 825 -19.00 -1.14 59.60
N PRO A 826 -19.92 -0.58 60.40
CA PRO A 826 -21.35 -0.87 60.29
C PRO A 826 -22.06 -0.03 59.20
N ALA A 827 -21.30 0.67 58.34
CA ALA A 827 -21.77 1.57 57.28
C ALA A 827 -21.00 1.27 55.98
N ALA A 828 -20.94 2.23 55.05
CA ALA A 828 -20.16 2.08 53.83
C ALA A 828 -18.65 1.92 54.10
N ASP A 829 -17.99 1.22 53.19
CA ASP A 829 -16.57 0.85 53.27
C ASP A 829 -15.65 2.05 52.97
N ALA A 830 -16.12 3.01 52.16
CA ALA A 830 -15.45 4.30 51.99
C ALA A 830 -16.46 5.45 51.82
N VAL A 831 -16.01 6.67 52.07
CA VAL A 831 -16.81 7.89 51.90
C VAL A 831 -15.95 9.06 51.43
N LEU A 832 -16.56 9.93 50.62
CA LEU A 832 -16.10 11.29 50.34
C LEU A 832 -17.30 12.24 50.29
N ARG A 833 -17.04 13.55 50.29
CA ARG A 833 -18.06 14.56 50.02
C ARG A 833 -17.87 15.19 48.66
N LEU A 834 -18.97 15.36 47.94
CA LEU A 834 -19.03 16.05 46.66
C LEU A 834 -19.79 17.36 46.84
N GLN A 835 -19.28 18.43 46.25
CA GLN A 835 -20.02 19.67 46.09
C GLN A 835 -20.84 19.59 44.81
N THR A 836 -22.14 19.79 44.91
CA THR A 836 -23.04 19.94 43.76
C THR A 836 -22.87 21.32 43.14
N ALA A 837 -23.31 21.49 41.88
CA ALA A 837 -23.28 22.80 41.22
C ALA A 837 -24.11 23.88 41.97
N THR A 838 -25.10 23.47 42.78
CA THR A 838 -25.89 24.37 43.64
C THR A 838 -25.18 24.74 44.96
N GLY A 839 -23.99 24.19 45.21
CA GLY A 839 -23.17 24.43 46.40
C GLY A 839 -23.45 23.48 47.56
N GLU A 840 -24.43 22.59 47.46
CA GLU A 840 -24.74 21.59 48.50
C GLU A 840 -23.64 20.52 48.57
N LEU A 841 -23.30 20.11 49.79
CA LEU A 841 -22.33 19.05 50.05
C LEU A 841 -23.03 17.73 50.37
N ILE A 842 -23.00 16.79 49.43
CA ILE A 842 -23.57 15.43 49.58
C ILE A 842 -22.46 14.41 49.83
N ALA A 843 -22.78 13.28 50.45
CA ALA A 843 -21.84 12.16 50.58
C ALA A 843 -21.96 11.19 49.39
N GLU A 844 -20.80 10.74 48.90
CA GLU A 844 -20.68 9.58 48.02
C GLU A 844 -20.18 8.41 48.88
N CYS A 845 -21.07 7.46 49.15
CA CYS A 845 -20.82 6.34 50.06
C CYS A 845 -20.59 5.06 49.26
N LEU A 846 -19.36 4.53 49.31
CA LEU A 846 -18.95 3.36 48.55
C LEU A 846 -19.08 2.09 49.40
N GLN A 847 -19.94 1.18 48.98
CA GLN A 847 -20.10 -0.16 49.53
C GLN A 847 -19.50 -1.19 48.57
N MET A 848 -18.47 -1.89 49.03
CA MET A 848 -17.62 -2.78 48.23
C MET A 848 -17.83 -4.21 48.73
N LYS A 849 -18.70 -4.97 48.07
CA LYS A 849 -19.04 -6.33 48.50
C LYS A 849 -18.24 -7.39 47.75
N HIS A 850 -17.54 -8.22 48.52
CA HIS A 850 -16.72 -9.31 48.02
C HIS A 850 -17.46 -10.67 48.08
N GLY A 851 -17.53 -11.37 46.95
CA GLY A 851 -18.19 -12.65 46.68
C GLY A 851 -19.73 -12.65 46.80
N GLN A 852 -20.30 -13.76 47.26
CA GLN A 852 -21.75 -13.96 47.41
C GLN A 852 -22.35 -13.28 48.65
N SER A 853 -21.63 -12.35 49.29
CA SER A 853 -22.12 -11.65 50.48
C SER A 853 -23.49 -11.04 50.21
N ALA A 854 -24.49 -11.46 51.00
CA ALA A 854 -25.86 -10.94 50.87
C ALA A 854 -25.83 -9.43 51.12
N CYS A 855 -26.26 -8.64 50.13
CA CYS A 855 -26.36 -7.19 50.24
C CYS A 855 -27.83 -6.82 50.10
N GLN A 856 -28.50 -6.63 51.24
CA GLN A 856 -29.83 -6.02 51.25
C GLN A 856 -29.64 -4.51 51.08
N LEU A 857 -29.84 -4.02 49.87
CA LEU A 857 -29.45 -2.67 49.47
C LEU A 857 -30.13 -1.57 50.28
N GLU A 858 -31.43 -1.71 50.57
CA GLU A 858 -32.15 -0.75 51.40
C GLU A 858 -31.57 -0.68 52.81
N THR A 859 -31.29 -1.83 53.41
CA THR A 859 -30.68 -1.94 54.74
C THR A 859 -29.27 -1.35 54.77
N GLU A 860 -28.46 -1.61 53.74
CA GLU A 860 -27.10 -1.06 53.66
C GLU A 860 -27.11 0.45 53.37
N ARG A 861 -28.01 0.92 52.50
CA ARG A 861 -28.22 2.35 52.23
C ARG A 861 -28.64 3.07 53.50
N ALA A 862 -29.61 2.55 54.24
CA ALA A 862 -30.08 3.16 55.49
C ALA A 862 -28.99 3.28 56.56
N LYS A 863 -27.97 2.40 56.54
CA LYS A 863 -26.82 2.49 57.44
C LYS A 863 -25.77 3.51 57.01
N ALA A 864 -25.70 3.77 55.70
CA ALA A 864 -24.57 4.45 55.05
C ALA A 864 -24.88 5.86 54.54
N CYS A 865 -26.13 6.18 54.22
CA CYS A 865 -26.51 7.36 53.45
C CYS A 865 -27.67 8.12 54.10
N ASP A 866 -27.67 9.44 53.95
CA ASP A 866 -28.86 10.27 54.06
C ASP A 866 -29.71 10.22 52.77
N LYS A 867 -30.83 10.95 52.75
CA LYS A 867 -31.80 10.96 51.64
C LYS A 867 -31.16 11.30 50.30
N ASP A 868 -30.35 12.36 50.25
CA ASP A 868 -29.81 12.94 49.02
C ASP A 868 -28.40 12.42 48.66
N ASP A 869 -27.84 11.56 49.50
CA ASP A 869 -26.53 10.95 49.31
C ASP A 869 -26.53 9.93 48.17
N ILE A 870 -25.38 9.86 47.51
CA ILE A 870 -25.10 8.89 46.44
C ILE A 870 -24.61 7.60 47.09
N PHE A 871 -25.28 6.50 46.80
CA PHE A 871 -24.89 5.17 47.27
C PHE A 871 -24.26 4.40 46.12
N VAL A 872 -22.96 4.12 46.23
CA VAL A 872 -22.20 3.39 45.20
C VAL A 872 -22.01 1.96 45.67
N VAL A 873 -22.44 0.99 44.89
CA VAL A 873 -22.34 -0.43 45.23
C VAL A 873 -21.48 -1.14 44.18
N LEU A 874 -20.34 -1.65 44.63
CA LEU A 874 -19.36 -2.34 43.80
C LEU A 874 -19.32 -3.82 44.19
N ARG A 875 -19.77 -4.69 43.29
CA ARG A 875 -19.81 -6.14 43.48
C ARG A 875 -18.88 -6.83 42.50
N ASN A 876 -18.15 -7.82 42.99
CA ASN A 876 -17.30 -8.68 42.17
C ASN A 876 -18.00 -9.95 41.65
N SER A 877 -19.33 -10.01 41.69
CA SER A 877 -20.11 -11.15 41.18
C SER A 877 -21.19 -10.64 40.23
N LYS A 878 -21.43 -11.40 39.15
CA LYS A 878 -22.57 -11.15 38.26
C LYS A 878 -23.87 -11.23 39.03
N THR A 879 -24.60 -10.13 39.06
CA THR A 879 -25.91 -10.02 39.71
C THR A 879 -26.80 -9.11 38.89
N GLY A 880 -28.12 -9.33 38.95
CA GLY A 880 -29.09 -8.48 38.27
C GLY A 880 -29.07 -7.06 38.82
N THR A 881 -29.44 -6.09 37.99
CA THR A 881 -29.54 -4.69 38.36
C THR A 881 -30.60 -4.51 39.45
N PRO A 882 -30.22 -4.01 40.63
CA PRO A 882 -31.20 -3.73 41.66
C PRO A 882 -31.82 -2.35 41.46
N ALA A 883 -33.08 -2.19 41.88
CA ALA A 883 -33.69 -0.87 42.01
C ALA A 883 -33.14 -0.15 43.25
N GLY A 884 -32.92 1.16 43.15
CA GLY A 884 -32.52 1.95 44.30
C GLY A 884 -32.60 3.45 44.07
N GLN A 885 -32.76 4.20 45.17
CA GLN A 885 -32.69 5.66 45.16
C GLN A 885 -31.23 6.10 45.17
N ASN A 886 -30.88 7.06 44.31
CA ASN A 886 -29.54 7.65 44.19
C ASN A 886 -28.42 6.59 44.22
N LEU A 887 -28.60 5.54 43.41
CA LEU A 887 -27.78 4.34 43.38
C LEU A 887 -26.86 4.37 42.15
N ILE A 888 -25.58 4.05 42.36
CA ILE A 888 -24.62 3.71 41.32
C ILE A 888 -24.21 2.27 41.54
N PHE A 889 -24.42 1.42 40.56
CA PHE A 889 -24.22 -0.01 40.68
C PHE A 889 -23.23 -0.53 39.64
N VAL A 890 -22.23 -1.26 40.12
CA VAL A 890 -21.25 -1.94 39.28
C VAL A 890 -21.18 -3.39 39.73
N SER A 891 -21.46 -4.30 38.81
CA SER A 891 -21.20 -5.73 38.99
C SER A 891 -20.12 -6.19 38.03
N GLU A 892 -19.69 -7.45 38.14
CA GLU A 892 -18.71 -8.06 37.25
C GLU A 892 -19.02 -7.84 35.75
N GLY A 893 -20.31 -7.80 35.36
CA GLY A 893 -20.73 -7.55 33.98
C GLY A 893 -20.41 -6.14 33.46
N GLN A 894 -20.21 -5.17 34.36
CA GLN A 894 -19.86 -3.78 34.02
C GLN A 894 -18.35 -3.53 34.08
N PHE A 895 -17.51 -4.50 34.48
CA PHE A 895 -16.10 -4.22 34.77
C PHE A 895 -15.32 -3.69 33.57
N ALA A 896 -15.60 -4.21 32.37
CA ALA A 896 -14.94 -3.78 31.15
C ALA A 896 -15.20 -2.30 30.84
N GLU A 897 -16.44 -1.83 30.99
CA GLU A 897 -16.81 -0.44 30.70
C GLU A 897 -16.50 0.49 31.89
N TYR A 898 -16.72 0.05 33.14
CA TYR A 898 -16.49 0.89 34.32
C TYR A 898 -15.01 1.05 34.69
N TYR A 899 -14.21 0.01 34.62
CA TYR A 899 -12.77 0.09 34.95
C TYR A 899 -11.90 0.33 33.71
N GLY A 900 -12.41 0.09 32.50
CA GLY A 900 -11.71 0.32 31.25
C GLY A 900 -10.35 -0.37 31.20
N ILE A 901 -9.29 0.43 31.07
CA ILE A 901 -7.88 0.03 31.06
C ILE A 901 -7.51 -0.83 32.28
N TYR A 902 -8.17 -0.63 33.41
CA TYR A 902 -7.87 -1.29 34.69
C TYR A 902 -8.80 -2.48 35.00
N SER A 903 -9.62 -2.92 34.05
CA SER A 903 -10.54 -4.04 34.23
C SER A 903 -9.83 -5.33 34.66
N GLY A 904 -8.68 -5.66 34.07
CA GLY A 904 -7.87 -6.81 34.47
C GLY A 904 -7.50 -6.81 35.96
N ARG A 905 -7.10 -5.64 36.45
CA ARG A 905 -6.72 -5.41 37.86
C ARG A 905 -7.92 -5.48 38.79
N ALA A 906 -9.07 -4.94 38.37
CA ALA A 906 -10.31 -5.08 39.11
C ALA A 906 -10.67 -6.55 39.32
N PHE A 907 -10.60 -7.38 38.27
CA PHE A 907 -10.84 -8.82 38.40
C PHE A 907 -9.82 -9.50 39.33
N SER A 908 -8.54 -9.12 39.26
CA SER A 908 -7.49 -9.72 40.10
C SER A 908 -7.56 -9.31 41.58
N SER A 909 -8.02 -8.09 41.88
CA SER A 909 -8.30 -7.63 43.25
C SER A 909 -9.61 -8.20 43.80
N ALA A 910 -10.50 -8.65 42.92
CA ALA A 910 -11.78 -9.28 43.24
C ALA A 910 -11.69 -10.79 43.49
N ALA A 911 -10.56 -11.44 43.21
CA ALA A 911 -10.44 -12.90 43.29
C ALA A 911 -10.29 -13.36 44.76
N ARG A 912 -11.16 -14.29 45.20
CA ARG A 912 -11.13 -14.90 46.55
C ARG A 912 -9.97 -15.88 46.75
N GLU A 913 -9.59 -16.58 45.68
CA GLU A 913 -8.52 -17.57 45.65
C GLU A 913 -7.75 -17.36 44.34
N ARG A 914 -6.46 -17.02 44.44
CA ARG A 914 -5.55 -17.18 43.30
C ARG A 914 -5.16 -18.65 43.33
N ILE A 915 -5.67 -19.42 42.36
CA ILE A 915 -5.46 -20.87 42.26
C ILE A 915 -3.97 -21.15 42.51
N GLN A 916 -3.68 -21.87 43.61
CA GLN A 916 -2.38 -22.51 43.80
C GLN A 916 -2.35 -23.70 42.85
N GLN A 917 -1.75 -23.51 41.67
CA GLN A 917 -1.30 -24.60 40.82
C GLN A 917 0.15 -24.37 40.43
#